data_AF-C7YNV6-F1
#
_entry.id   AF-C7YNV6-F1
#
_cell.length_a   1.000
_cell.length_b   1.000
_cell.length_c   1.000
_cell.angle_alpha   90.00
_cell.angle_beta   90.00
_cell.angle_gamma   90.00
#
_symmetry.space_group_name_H-M   'P 1'
#
loop_
_entity.id
_entity.type
_entity.pdbx_description
1 polymer ?
#
loop_
_entity_poly.entity_id
_entity_poly.type
_entity_poly.pdbx_seq_one_letter_code
_entity_poly.pdbx_strand_id
1 'polypeptide(L)'
;MAASLPPDLRVLCRKLTSIPPTQLPHALPSLINHVLHCKEPLSAPQERKVKDSSAEGAQLVHKLKASITTHLNGRSREARFTAIGLIKAVVDVGGWEVLQGCKPWVGGLLSIVEKSDPAASKELAVVTLTRIYMLVQPYQTLVREIATPTIPAFITTCLKLIKANSGESLQTPLSVVETICDAFSALIPLYPTTFRPSSSKIKAAIRSFLVPTLSDDVVVPQSLQRASRRLVISLHHVAAKSGGSDEWAKLVDLLLKDLHSTADQVLRAIEESWEGSNGYSRSQVELDGEPHGGGASAEVLPSWTGINAGADRLIGLFHYLSDCLRYPTKAPVTIPTSALVDAASRVLLIARLSPKSQSWDQALPTVAAIGREEREELWAAMPDIHIAALHLLQTLFQRLEQNTVALAPEVLDHLVRVFKSGINLPSVRMTGYAILKEILILSGPTLSKSSVESLDPLLGACCRDLQQDAGHLKESEKPTASTTDPKKNSIAANVDLFLQPQASAVVAATPLDPEHKAAASALLAIIPSCLPQRYLKPSVRGLVDQTAIVTSNRDAMLASVLNPYKDQRGRVYPSILPHLTQQFPDDQGLEILRTNLRAGAQSLAEGEPPLEELPVAGEEEDEEEVRDEEMKDDNTEEESATRKTGDLFKPSTLPTPQLEKNLPIQSNPFAPSDKVKSTAADKDRNARAGSPPKRKHEGSDPAPPKRQVLEKSSPDRVLAAPVPTAPTAEEEDDDDDDDESVHLNMELDEDDEEDDDE
;
A
#
# COMPACT_ATOMS: atom_id res chain seq x y z
N MET A 1 15.15 50.32 13.83
CA MET A 1 15.65 50.35 15.23
C MET A 1 16.72 49.29 15.38
N ALA A 2 17.68 49.43 16.29
CA ALA A 2 18.69 48.38 16.52
C ALA A 2 18.08 47.30 17.42
N ALA A 3 18.08 46.04 16.97
CA ALA A 3 17.61 44.92 17.78
C ALA A 3 18.57 44.69 18.96
N SER A 4 18.02 44.61 20.17
CA SER A 4 18.79 44.27 21.38
C SER A 4 19.13 42.77 21.36
N LEU A 5 20.41 42.44 21.47
CA LEU A 5 20.89 41.06 21.50
C LEU A 5 20.15 40.20 22.53
N PRO A 6 19.53 39.06 22.13
CA PRO A 6 18.82 38.17 23.04
C PRO A 6 19.69 37.75 24.25
N PRO A 7 19.16 37.82 25.48
CA PRO A 7 19.90 37.38 26.67
C PRO A 7 20.22 35.87 26.60
N ASP A 8 19.37 35.10 25.93
CA ASP A 8 19.48 33.67 25.69
C ASP A 8 20.82 33.24 25.11
N LEU A 9 21.41 34.02 24.19
CA LEU A 9 22.70 33.68 23.59
C LEU A 9 23.84 33.75 24.63
N ARG A 10 23.82 34.77 25.50
CA ARG A 10 24.78 34.90 26.62
C ARG A 10 24.57 33.78 27.65
N VAL A 11 23.31 33.46 27.96
CA VAL A 11 22.95 32.37 28.89
C VAL A 11 23.36 31.00 28.34
N LEU A 12 23.17 30.75 27.04
CA LEU A 12 23.55 29.52 26.34
C LEU A 12 25.07 29.31 26.36
N CYS A 13 25.85 30.32 25.96
CA CYS A 13 27.32 30.26 26.03
C CYS A 13 27.82 30.05 27.47
N ARG A 14 27.20 30.68 28.47
CA ARG A 14 27.53 30.46 29.89
C ARG A 14 27.23 29.02 30.31
N LYS A 15 26.01 28.52 30.07
CA LYS A 15 25.56 27.18 30.47
C LYS A 15 26.44 26.09 29.88
N LEU A 16 26.83 26.20 28.60
CA LEU A 16 27.77 25.26 27.96
C LEU A 16 29.13 25.21 28.65
N THR A 17 29.65 26.36 29.11
CA THR A 17 30.93 26.39 29.85
C THR A 17 30.82 26.01 31.33
N SER A 18 29.62 26.06 31.94
CA SER A 18 29.45 25.84 33.39
C SER A 18 28.87 24.49 33.78
N ILE A 19 28.24 23.76 32.85
CA ILE A 19 27.62 22.46 33.12
C ILE A 19 28.64 21.34 32.82
N PRO A 20 28.92 20.42 33.76
CA PRO A 20 29.83 19.29 33.53
C PRO A 20 29.39 18.42 32.35
N PRO A 21 30.32 17.82 31.57
CA PRO A 21 30.00 17.00 30.40
C PRO A 21 28.92 15.94 30.61
N THR A 22 28.92 15.27 31.76
CA THR A 22 27.95 14.22 32.14
C THR A 22 26.53 14.74 32.37
N GLN A 23 26.36 16.03 32.69
CA GLN A 23 25.06 16.66 32.93
C GLN A 23 24.51 17.39 31.70
N LEU A 24 25.33 17.60 30.66
CA LEU A 24 24.93 18.27 29.43
C LEU A 24 23.72 17.62 28.71
N PRO A 25 23.58 16.27 28.63
CA PRO A 25 22.40 15.65 28.02
C PRO A 25 21.08 16.00 28.71
N HIS A 26 21.06 16.07 30.05
CA HIS A 26 19.88 16.48 30.81
C HIS A 26 19.56 17.98 30.63
N ALA A 27 20.58 18.81 30.37
CA ALA A 27 20.40 20.21 30.05
C ALA A 27 19.94 20.47 28.60
N LEU A 28 20.11 19.50 27.69
CA LEU A 28 19.91 19.66 26.25
C LEU A 28 18.55 20.27 25.86
N PRO A 29 17.39 19.86 26.42
CA PRO A 29 16.10 20.49 26.09
C PRO A 29 16.05 21.99 26.45
N SER A 30 16.62 22.37 27.61
CA SER A 30 16.81 23.78 27.97
C SER A 30 17.71 24.47 26.96
N LEU A 31 18.88 23.90 26.64
CA LEU A 31 19.85 24.53 25.73
C LEU A 31 19.28 24.74 24.32
N ILE A 32 18.54 23.76 23.79
CA ILE A 32 17.80 23.88 22.52
C ILE A 32 16.79 25.02 22.59
N ASN A 33 15.99 25.14 23.66
CA ASN A 33 15.05 26.25 23.80
C ASN A 33 15.75 27.63 23.76
N HIS A 34 16.98 27.77 24.27
CA HIS A 34 17.72 29.04 24.16
C HIS A 34 18.19 29.27 22.70
N VAL A 35 18.58 28.22 21.98
CA VAL A 35 18.91 28.30 20.53
C VAL A 35 17.72 28.77 19.70
N LEU A 36 16.51 28.26 19.96
CA LEU A 36 15.29 28.65 19.22
C LEU A 36 15.00 30.16 19.30
N HIS A 37 15.27 30.79 20.44
CA HIS A 37 15.13 32.24 20.62
C HIS A 37 16.28 33.07 20.01
N CYS A 38 17.39 32.42 19.58
CA CYS A 38 18.55 33.10 19.01
C CYS A 38 18.49 33.27 17.47
N LYS A 39 17.31 33.22 16.84
CA LYS A 39 17.18 33.28 15.37
C LYS A 39 17.85 34.50 14.75
N GLU A 40 17.52 35.70 15.22
CA GLU A 40 18.06 36.95 14.64
C GLU A 40 19.59 37.02 14.66
N PRO A 41 20.31 36.80 15.78
CA PRO A 41 21.78 36.82 15.77
C PRO A 41 22.40 35.64 15.01
N LEU A 42 21.75 34.47 14.93
CA LEU A 42 22.27 33.31 14.18
C LEU A 42 22.15 33.47 12.66
N SER A 43 21.16 34.22 12.18
CA SER A 43 20.96 34.54 10.75
C SER A 43 21.56 35.89 10.32
N ALA A 44 22.23 36.62 11.21
CA ALA A 44 22.85 37.91 10.89
C ALA A 44 24.22 37.71 10.19
N PRO A 45 24.56 38.51 9.16
CA PRO A 45 25.82 38.38 8.42
C PRO A 45 27.04 38.67 9.29
N GLN A 46 27.91 37.68 9.47
CA GLN A 46 28.98 37.72 10.47
C GLN A 46 30.22 38.55 10.04
N GLU A 47 30.41 38.78 8.73
CA GLU A 47 31.68 39.30 8.18
C GLU A 47 31.74 40.83 8.03
N ARG A 48 30.62 41.55 8.19
CA ARG A 48 30.57 43.00 7.90
C ARG A 48 30.96 43.83 9.12
N LYS A 49 32.08 44.58 9.01
CA LYS A 49 32.51 45.62 9.97
C LYS A 49 31.46 46.72 10.13
N VAL A 50 30.51 46.56 11.03
CA VAL A 50 29.48 47.56 11.35
C VAL A 50 29.23 47.59 12.86
N LYS A 51 29.28 48.82 13.42
CA LYS A 51 28.76 49.32 14.71
C LYS A 51 28.65 48.34 15.89
N ASP A 52 29.33 48.70 16.97
CA ASP A 52 29.63 47.95 18.22
C ASP A 52 28.62 46.88 18.68
N SER A 53 27.31 47.17 18.70
CA SER A 53 26.29 46.21 19.12
C SER A 53 26.17 44.98 18.21
N SER A 54 26.56 45.07 16.94
CA SER A 54 26.62 43.92 16.03
C SER A 54 27.87 43.06 16.27
N ALA A 55 28.95 43.66 16.75
CA ALA A 55 30.21 42.97 17.01
C ALA A 55 30.14 42.04 18.23
N GLU A 56 29.47 42.45 19.31
CA GLU A 56 29.23 41.57 20.47
C GLU A 56 28.40 40.34 20.06
N GLY A 57 27.39 40.53 19.20
CA GLY A 57 26.57 39.44 18.66
C GLY A 57 27.39 38.40 17.90
N ALA A 58 28.22 38.86 16.95
CA ALA A 58 29.09 37.98 16.17
C ALA A 58 30.13 37.25 17.04
N GLN A 59 30.70 37.93 18.06
CA GLN A 59 31.60 37.29 19.03
C GLN A 59 30.91 36.19 19.84
N LEU A 60 29.66 36.40 20.25
CA LEU A 60 28.87 35.40 20.97
C LEU A 60 28.47 34.21 20.08
N VAL A 61 28.09 34.45 18.82
CA VAL A 61 27.82 33.39 17.84
C VAL A 61 29.08 32.59 17.52
N HIS A 62 30.24 33.26 17.35
CA HIS A 62 31.51 32.56 17.18
C HIS A 62 31.88 31.73 18.41
N LYS A 63 31.71 32.27 19.63
CA LYS A 63 31.94 31.54 20.89
C LYS A 63 31.02 30.31 21.02
N LEU A 64 29.76 30.42 20.62
CA LEU A 64 28.83 29.29 20.55
C LEU A 64 29.29 28.24 19.53
N LYS A 65 29.58 28.65 18.29
CA LYS A 65 30.06 27.75 17.22
C LYS A 65 31.35 27.01 17.64
N ALA A 66 32.29 27.72 18.26
CA ALA A 66 33.53 27.15 18.79
C ALA A 66 33.28 26.14 19.92
N SER A 67 32.48 26.51 20.94
CA SER A 67 32.12 25.61 22.05
C SER A 67 31.48 24.32 21.55
N ILE A 68 30.52 24.40 20.63
CA ILE A 68 29.88 23.24 19.99
C ILE A 68 30.93 22.35 19.31
N THR A 69 31.86 22.91 18.53
CA THR A 69 32.95 22.15 17.89
C THR A 69 33.90 21.50 18.91
N THR A 70 34.23 22.18 20.01
CA THR A 70 35.03 21.62 21.10
C THR A 70 34.34 20.44 21.78
N HIS A 71 33.02 20.52 22.02
CA HIS A 71 32.26 19.40 22.58
C HIS A 71 32.14 18.24 21.57
N LEU A 72 31.92 18.52 20.27
CA LEU A 72 31.82 17.53 19.19
C LEU A 72 33.11 16.71 19.01
N ASN A 73 34.27 17.36 19.15
CA ASN A 73 35.58 16.72 19.04
C ASN A 73 36.16 16.25 20.39
N GLY A 74 35.39 16.39 21.48
CA GLY A 74 35.80 16.02 22.84
C GLY A 74 35.80 14.51 23.09
N ARG A 75 36.47 14.08 24.18
CA ARG A 75 36.56 12.65 24.56
C ARG A 75 35.29 12.09 25.24
N SER A 76 34.48 12.96 25.87
CA SER A 76 33.21 12.57 26.50
C SER A 76 32.17 12.18 25.44
N ARG A 77 31.37 11.14 25.70
CA ARG A 77 30.26 10.70 24.83
C ARG A 77 29.04 11.61 25.03
N GLU A 78 28.86 12.08 26.25
CA GLU A 78 27.75 12.88 26.76
C GLU A 78 27.81 14.33 26.21
N ALA A 79 29.00 14.92 26.22
CA ALA A 79 29.26 16.21 25.56
C ALA A 79 29.07 16.12 24.04
N ARG A 80 29.50 15.01 23.41
CA ARG A 80 29.31 14.80 21.97
C ARG A 80 27.85 14.64 21.60
N PHE A 81 27.09 13.81 22.31
CA PHE A 81 25.63 13.70 22.15
C PHE A 81 24.93 15.07 22.23
N THR A 82 25.28 15.87 23.24
CA THR A 82 24.75 17.24 23.40
C THR A 82 25.14 18.14 22.23
N ALA A 83 26.39 18.06 21.76
CA ALA A 83 26.86 18.84 20.62
C ALA A 83 26.07 18.52 19.34
N ILE A 84 25.76 17.25 19.07
CA ILE A 84 24.93 16.85 17.91
C ILE A 84 23.55 17.54 17.97
N GLY A 85 22.85 17.43 19.10
CA GLY A 85 21.52 18.02 19.28
C GLY A 85 21.53 19.55 19.12
N LEU A 86 22.60 20.21 19.58
CA LEU A 86 22.78 21.64 19.39
C LEU A 86 23.16 22.03 17.96
N ILE A 87 23.98 21.24 17.26
CA ILE A 87 24.25 21.44 15.82
C ILE A 87 22.93 21.40 15.06
N LYS A 88 22.09 20.38 15.30
CA LYS A 88 20.77 20.28 14.65
C LYS A 88 19.92 21.54 14.89
N ALA A 89 19.77 21.95 16.15
CA ALA A 89 18.98 23.15 16.48
C ALA A 89 19.57 24.43 15.87
N VAL A 90 20.89 24.58 15.84
CA VAL A 90 21.55 25.77 15.30
C VAL A 90 21.47 25.83 13.77
N VAL A 91 21.56 24.70 13.05
CA VAL A 91 21.34 24.68 11.57
C VAL A 91 19.87 24.87 11.19
N ASP A 92 18.93 24.32 11.99
CA ASP A 92 17.48 24.51 11.78
C ASP A 92 17.04 25.98 11.94
N VAL A 93 17.71 26.73 12.82
CA VAL A 93 17.35 28.11 13.18
C VAL A 93 18.13 29.15 12.37
N GLY A 94 19.44 28.97 12.20
CA GLY A 94 20.33 30.04 11.72
C GLY A 94 20.34 30.26 10.21
N GLY A 95 19.91 29.27 9.41
CA GLY A 95 19.90 29.39 7.95
C GLY A 95 21.31 29.58 7.35
N TRP A 96 21.40 30.40 6.29
CA TRP A 96 22.61 30.56 5.45
C TRP A 96 23.92 30.74 6.23
N GLU A 97 23.96 31.73 7.15
CA GLU A 97 25.12 32.11 7.96
C GLU A 97 25.63 31.01 8.91
N VAL A 98 24.80 29.98 9.16
CA VAL A 98 25.19 28.77 9.89
C VAL A 98 25.58 27.66 8.91
N LEU A 99 24.82 27.46 7.84
CA LEU A 99 25.06 26.41 6.84
C LEU A 99 26.41 26.58 6.14
N GLN A 100 26.80 27.81 5.76
CA GLN A 100 28.11 28.09 5.16
C GLN A 100 29.27 27.70 6.09
N GLY A 101 29.07 27.79 7.41
CA GLY A 101 30.07 27.41 8.42
C GLY A 101 30.00 25.97 8.91
N CYS A 102 29.09 25.11 8.40
CA CYS A 102 28.82 23.81 9.03
C CYS A 102 29.77 22.67 8.60
N LYS A 103 30.65 22.88 7.61
CA LYS A 103 31.58 21.87 7.08
C LYS A 103 32.42 21.14 8.16
N PRO A 104 32.98 21.81 9.19
CA PRO A 104 33.70 21.11 10.27
C PRO A 104 32.79 20.22 11.13
N TRP A 105 31.51 20.60 11.29
CA TRP A 105 30.52 19.79 12.01
C TRP A 105 30.16 18.54 11.22
N VAL A 106 30.01 18.62 9.90
CA VAL A 106 29.77 17.44 9.04
C VAL A 106 30.89 16.40 9.21
N GLY A 107 32.16 16.82 9.18
CA GLY A 107 33.30 15.93 9.45
C GLY A 107 33.29 15.34 10.86
N GLY A 108 33.03 16.15 11.88
CA GLY A 108 32.94 15.67 13.27
C GLY A 108 31.79 14.67 13.49
N LEU A 109 30.62 14.93 12.90
CA LEU A 109 29.44 14.06 12.93
C LEU A 109 29.70 12.72 12.23
N LEU A 110 30.32 12.72 11.04
CA LEU A 110 30.73 11.49 10.36
C LEU A 110 31.64 10.64 11.24
N SER A 111 32.57 11.28 11.96
CA SER A 111 33.46 10.56 12.88
C SER A 111 32.71 9.92 14.07
N ILE A 112 31.53 10.39 14.45
CA ILE A 112 30.70 9.79 15.52
C ILE A 112 29.92 8.57 14.98
N VAL A 113 29.48 8.60 13.72
CA VAL A 113 28.85 7.44 13.06
C VAL A 113 29.86 6.28 12.96
N GLU A 114 31.12 6.57 12.63
CA GLU A 114 32.17 5.57 12.47
C GLU A 114 32.78 5.06 13.79
N LYS A 115 32.89 5.89 14.85
CA LYS A 115 33.46 5.49 16.16
C LYS A 115 32.56 4.53 16.95
N SER A 116 33.12 3.94 18.01
CA SER A 116 32.41 3.15 19.03
C SER A 116 31.61 4.03 20.01
N ASP A 117 30.73 4.86 19.45
CA ASP A 117 29.77 5.69 20.18
C ASP A 117 28.41 4.99 20.38
N PRO A 118 27.64 5.38 21.42
CA PRO A 118 26.33 4.78 21.70
C PRO A 118 25.34 4.92 20.53
N ALA A 119 24.45 3.95 20.35
CA ALA A 119 23.46 3.91 19.26
C ALA A 119 22.68 5.23 19.10
N ALA A 120 22.14 5.78 20.19
CA ALA A 120 21.44 7.08 20.18
C ALA A 120 22.29 8.27 19.70
N SER A 121 23.62 8.21 19.87
CA SER A 121 24.53 9.23 19.29
C SER A 121 24.72 9.02 17.79
N LYS A 122 24.72 7.78 17.30
CA LYS A 122 24.79 7.47 15.86
C LYS A 122 23.49 7.84 15.16
N GLU A 123 22.33 7.48 15.71
CA GLU A 123 21.01 7.87 15.21
C GLU A 123 20.89 9.39 15.11
N LEU A 124 21.16 10.12 16.20
CA LEU A 124 21.06 11.57 16.20
C LEU A 124 22.09 12.21 15.23
N ALA A 125 23.27 11.63 15.05
CA ALA A 125 24.25 12.08 14.05
C ALA A 125 23.76 11.85 12.61
N VAL A 126 23.18 10.68 12.31
CA VAL A 126 22.58 10.34 11.01
C VAL A 126 21.42 11.29 10.68
N VAL A 127 20.51 11.54 11.63
CA VAL A 127 19.42 12.52 11.49
C VAL A 127 19.96 13.93 11.26
N THR A 128 21.00 14.34 11.99
CA THR A 128 21.58 15.69 11.88
C THR A 128 22.33 15.90 10.57
N LEU A 129 23.12 14.90 10.11
CA LEU A 129 23.76 14.91 8.80
C LEU A 129 22.74 14.98 7.67
N THR A 130 21.70 14.13 7.72
CA THR A 130 20.57 14.15 6.78
C THR A 130 19.94 15.53 6.71
N ARG A 131 19.65 16.14 7.88
CA ARG A 131 19.06 17.47 7.95
C ARG A 131 19.97 18.57 7.39
N ILE A 132 21.28 18.50 7.63
CA ILE A 132 22.26 19.43 7.03
C ILE A 132 22.24 19.29 5.50
N TYR A 133 22.30 18.07 4.95
CA TYR A 133 22.27 17.87 3.50
C TYR A 133 20.95 18.34 2.86
N MET A 134 19.80 18.14 3.52
CA MET A 134 18.51 18.69 3.06
C MET A 134 18.51 20.24 3.05
N LEU A 135 19.07 20.88 4.08
CA LEU A 135 19.14 22.34 4.17
C LEU A 135 20.20 22.97 3.25
N VAL A 136 21.23 22.21 2.87
CA VAL A 136 22.27 22.62 1.91
C VAL A 136 21.78 22.54 0.45
N GLN A 137 20.85 21.64 0.13
CA GLN A 137 20.43 21.34 -1.25
C GLN A 137 20.02 22.56 -2.10
N PRO A 138 19.29 23.59 -1.58
CA PRO A 138 18.93 24.76 -2.36
C PRO A 138 20.13 25.60 -2.85
N TYR A 139 21.30 25.43 -2.23
CA TYR A 139 22.45 26.31 -2.41
C TYR A 139 23.62 25.60 -3.12
N GLN A 140 23.74 25.80 -4.42
CA GLN A 140 24.65 25.01 -5.27
C GLN A 140 26.15 25.16 -4.95
N THR A 141 26.58 26.24 -4.27
CA THR A 141 27.94 26.39 -3.73
C THR A 141 28.17 25.44 -2.56
N LEU A 142 27.31 25.48 -1.53
CA LEU A 142 27.40 24.57 -0.38
C LEU A 142 27.19 23.09 -0.76
N VAL A 143 26.41 22.81 -1.82
CA VAL A 143 26.32 21.46 -2.38
C VAL A 143 27.70 20.98 -2.83
N ARG A 144 28.45 21.78 -3.59
CA ARG A 144 29.80 21.44 -4.07
C ARG A 144 30.83 21.40 -2.94
N GLU A 145 30.77 22.34 -2.00
CA GLU A 145 31.75 22.50 -0.93
C GLU A 145 31.57 21.51 0.24
N ILE A 146 30.32 21.07 0.50
CA ILE A 146 29.94 20.27 1.66
C ILE A 146 29.33 18.94 1.22
N ALA A 147 28.17 18.95 0.55
CA ALA A 147 27.39 17.73 0.30
C ALA A 147 28.09 16.73 -0.64
N THR A 148 28.52 17.16 -1.82
CA THR A 148 29.19 16.32 -2.83
C THR A 148 30.41 15.57 -2.29
N PRO A 149 31.37 16.18 -1.55
CA PRO A 149 32.52 15.46 -1.02
C PRO A 149 32.22 14.59 0.22
N THR A 150 31.13 14.82 0.96
CA THR A 150 30.88 14.14 2.25
C THR A 150 29.79 13.06 2.20
N ILE A 151 28.82 13.15 1.29
CA ILE A 151 27.78 12.13 1.10
C ILE A 151 28.35 10.74 0.73
N PRO A 152 29.39 10.59 -0.11
CA PRO A 152 29.99 9.27 -0.37
C PRO A 152 30.57 8.61 0.89
N ALA A 153 31.21 9.41 1.77
CA ALA A 153 31.71 8.94 3.06
C ALA A 153 30.57 8.59 4.02
N PHE A 154 29.49 9.40 4.04
CA PHE A 154 28.27 9.12 4.80
C PHE A 154 27.60 7.81 4.40
N ILE A 155 27.43 7.57 3.10
CA ILE A 155 26.87 6.32 2.57
C ILE A 155 27.76 5.15 3.00
N THR A 156 29.08 5.28 2.86
CA THR A 156 30.04 4.21 3.19
C THR A 156 30.05 3.89 4.69
N THR A 157 30.09 4.88 5.59
CA THR A 157 30.06 4.63 7.03
C THR A 157 28.72 4.07 7.50
N CYS A 158 27.61 4.52 6.94
CA CYS A 158 26.29 3.94 7.23
C CYS A 158 26.18 2.49 6.73
N LEU A 159 26.69 2.16 5.53
CA LEU A 159 26.69 0.78 5.04
C LEU A 159 27.59 -0.16 5.88
N LYS A 160 28.67 0.34 6.50
CA LYS A 160 29.45 -0.43 7.50
C LYS A 160 28.63 -0.79 8.74
N LEU A 161 27.61 0.00 9.11
CA LEU A 161 26.75 -0.26 10.27
C LEU A 161 25.61 -1.23 9.96
N ILE A 162 25.12 -1.27 8.72
CA ILE A 162 24.04 -2.17 8.29
C ILE A 162 24.56 -3.60 8.06
N LYS A 163 25.79 -3.76 7.58
CA LYS A 163 26.37 -5.09 7.32
C LYS A 163 26.70 -5.80 8.63
N ALA A 164 26.12 -6.99 8.82
CA ALA A 164 26.72 -8.01 9.66
C ALA A 164 28.04 -8.50 9.01
N ASN A 165 29.03 -8.85 9.83
CA ASN A 165 30.18 -9.63 9.37
C ASN A 165 29.71 -11.08 9.13
N SER A 166 30.29 -11.76 8.14
CA SER A 166 29.88 -13.13 7.80
C SER A 166 30.05 -14.08 9.01
N GLY A 167 28.93 -14.54 9.58
CA GLY A 167 28.90 -15.41 10.75
C GLY A 167 28.78 -14.72 12.13
N GLU A 168 28.70 -13.38 12.19
CA GLU A 168 28.43 -12.64 13.42
C GLU A 168 27.00 -12.07 13.45
N SER A 169 26.37 -12.06 14.62
CA SER A 169 25.11 -11.35 14.84
C SER A 169 25.27 -9.83 14.63
N LEU A 170 24.22 -9.18 14.14
CA LEU A 170 24.25 -7.75 13.82
C LEU A 170 24.49 -6.90 15.09
N GLN A 171 25.72 -6.37 15.23
CA GLN A 171 26.12 -5.57 16.39
C GLN A 171 25.42 -4.19 16.47
N THR A 172 24.76 -3.77 15.39
CA THR A 172 24.03 -2.49 15.29
C THR A 172 22.54 -2.69 15.62
N PRO A 173 21.96 -1.94 16.57
CA PRO A 173 20.52 -2.02 16.85
C PRO A 173 19.65 -1.65 15.64
N LEU A 174 18.52 -2.35 15.47
CA LEU A 174 17.63 -2.21 14.31
C LEU A 174 17.04 -0.79 14.15
N SER A 175 16.89 -0.03 15.24
CA SER A 175 16.49 1.39 15.21
C SER A 175 17.50 2.29 14.47
N VAL A 176 18.80 1.97 14.55
CA VAL A 176 19.85 2.68 13.80
C VAL A 176 19.74 2.34 12.30
N VAL A 177 19.45 1.08 11.97
CA VAL A 177 19.26 0.62 10.58
C VAL A 177 18.03 1.29 9.97
N GLU A 178 16.92 1.38 10.70
CA GLU A 178 15.70 2.07 10.29
C GLU A 178 15.97 3.56 10.05
N THR A 179 16.67 4.21 10.99
CA THR A 179 17.10 5.62 10.87
C THR A 179 17.98 5.86 9.63
N ILE A 180 18.87 4.93 9.28
CA ILE A 180 19.69 5.01 8.06
C ILE A 180 18.82 4.79 6.80
N CYS A 181 17.84 3.87 6.84
CA CYS A 181 16.97 3.60 5.70
C CYS A 181 16.11 4.83 5.34
N ASP A 182 15.54 5.50 6.33
CA ASP A 182 14.80 6.75 6.12
C ASP A 182 15.72 7.92 5.73
N ALA A 183 16.93 8.02 6.32
CA ALA A 183 17.93 9.01 5.92
C ALA A 183 18.31 8.90 4.44
N PHE A 184 18.62 7.69 3.96
CA PHE A 184 18.90 7.47 2.55
C PHE A 184 17.66 7.74 1.68
N SER A 185 16.47 7.28 2.09
CA SER A 185 15.21 7.53 1.38
C SER A 185 14.90 9.02 1.19
N ALA A 186 15.27 9.86 2.17
CA ALA A 186 15.11 11.31 2.09
C ALA A 186 16.17 12.01 1.22
N LEU A 187 17.38 11.45 1.12
CA LEU A 187 18.50 12.06 0.39
C LEU A 187 18.61 11.60 -1.07
N ILE A 188 18.14 10.40 -1.41
CA ILE A 188 18.21 9.83 -2.76
C ILE A 188 17.51 10.72 -3.82
N PRO A 189 16.30 11.28 -3.58
CA PRO A 189 15.67 12.20 -4.53
C PRO A 189 16.43 13.53 -4.69
N LEU A 190 17.18 13.94 -3.66
CA LEU A 190 17.92 15.21 -3.62
C LEU A 190 19.32 15.12 -4.25
N TYR A 191 19.99 13.97 -4.09
CA TYR A 191 21.37 13.72 -4.52
C TYR A 191 21.53 12.44 -5.38
N PRO A 192 20.66 12.19 -6.39
CA PRO A 192 20.59 10.89 -7.07
C PRO A 192 21.88 10.49 -7.79
N THR A 193 22.65 11.45 -8.31
CA THR A 193 23.94 11.19 -8.95
C THR A 193 25.00 10.70 -7.96
N THR A 194 24.99 11.21 -6.73
CA THR A 194 25.96 10.83 -5.68
C THR A 194 25.67 9.46 -5.08
N PHE A 195 24.39 9.05 -5.04
CA PHE A 195 24.00 7.70 -4.61
C PHE A 195 24.26 6.61 -5.66
N ARG A 196 24.42 6.97 -6.95
CA ARG A 196 24.54 6.00 -8.07
C ARG A 196 25.66 4.96 -7.92
N PRO A 197 26.90 5.30 -7.50
CA PRO A 197 27.96 4.29 -7.34
C PRO A 197 27.74 3.29 -6.19
N SER A 198 26.68 3.46 -5.39
CA SER A 198 26.38 2.64 -4.21
C SER A 198 25.01 1.95 -4.25
N SER A 199 24.21 2.08 -5.32
CA SER A 199 22.84 1.56 -5.37
C SER A 199 22.76 0.04 -5.17
N SER A 200 23.63 -0.74 -5.81
CA SER A 200 23.75 -2.19 -5.61
C SER A 200 24.24 -2.55 -4.20
N LYS A 201 25.21 -1.81 -3.67
CA LYS A 201 25.72 -1.97 -2.30
C LYS A 201 24.65 -1.69 -1.25
N ILE A 202 23.74 -0.75 -1.52
CA ILE A 202 22.55 -0.46 -0.69
C ILE A 202 21.57 -1.64 -0.76
N LYS A 203 21.11 -2.05 -1.96
CA LYS A 203 20.20 -3.21 -2.12
C LYS A 203 20.71 -4.44 -1.37
N ALA A 204 21.98 -4.80 -1.59
CA ALA A 204 22.60 -5.97 -0.97
C ALA A 204 22.69 -5.88 0.56
N ALA A 205 22.89 -4.69 1.14
CA ALA A 205 23.01 -4.49 2.57
C ALA A 205 21.69 -4.61 3.33
N ILE A 206 20.55 -4.22 2.71
CA ILE A 206 19.24 -4.25 3.37
C ILE A 206 18.33 -5.41 2.93
N ARG A 207 18.81 -6.35 2.10
CA ARG A 207 17.97 -7.41 1.50
C ARG A 207 17.22 -8.28 2.52
N SER A 208 17.82 -8.55 3.68
CA SER A 208 17.23 -9.31 4.79
C SER A 208 16.07 -8.60 5.48
N PHE A 209 15.98 -7.28 5.38
CA PHE A 209 14.92 -6.49 6.01
C PHE A 209 13.73 -6.24 5.08
N LEU A 210 13.80 -6.63 3.79
CA LEU A 210 12.74 -6.40 2.81
C LEU A 210 11.56 -7.35 3.00
N VAL A 211 11.85 -8.65 3.02
CA VAL A 211 10.85 -9.72 3.19
C VAL A 211 11.43 -10.82 4.10
N PRO A 212 11.55 -10.52 5.41
CA PRO A 212 12.00 -11.48 6.41
C PRO A 212 10.97 -12.60 6.59
N THR A 213 11.42 -13.72 7.14
CA THR A 213 10.66 -14.96 7.34
C THR A 213 11.02 -15.59 8.68
N LEU A 214 10.23 -16.56 9.15
CA LEU A 214 10.57 -17.39 10.31
C LEU A 214 11.88 -18.21 10.16
N SER A 215 12.46 -18.30 8.95
CA SER A 215 13.80 -18.88 8.73
C SER A 215 14.96 -17.91 9.02
N ASP A 216 14.72 -16.62 9.22
CA ASP A 216 15.78 -15.61 9.44
C ASP A 216 16.13 -15.47 10.94
N ASP A 217 17.44 -15.42 11.28
CA ASP A 217 17.95 -15.30 12.67
C ASP A 217 17.49 -14.05 13.46
N VAL A 218 16.83 -13.09 12.80
CA VAL A 218 16.54 -11.76 13.35
C VAL A 218 15.09 -11.37 13.09
N VAL A 219 14.31 -11.20 14.16
CA VAL A 219 12.94 -10.66 14.08
C VAL A 219 12.99 -9.19 13.68
N VAL A 220 12.60 -8.88 12.43
CA VAL A 220 12.64 -7.52 11.85
C VAL A 220 11.32 -6.77 12.05
N PRO A 221 11.30 -5.64 12.80
CA PRO A 221 10.10 -4.83 13.01
C PRO A 221 9.45 -4.34 11.70
N GLN A 222 8.12 -4.26 11.69
CA GLN A 222 7.34 -3.81 10.52
C GLN A 222 7.69 -2.37 10.08
N SER A 223 8.17 -1.51 10.99
CA SER A 223 8.69 -0.17 10.70
C SER A 223 9.96 -0.23 9.84
N LEU A 224 10.96 -1.01 10.27
CA LEU A 224 12.19 -1.27 9.52
C LEU A 224 11.92 -1.97 8.18
N GLN A 225 10.95 -2.89 8.10
CA GLN A 225 10.53 -3.47 6.82
C GLN A 225 10.04 -2.40 5.82
N ARG A 226 9.12 -1.52 6.25
CA ARG A 226 8.63 -0.40 5.42
C ARG A 226 9.76 0.55 5.04
N ALA A 227 10.64 0.93 5.97
CA ALA A 227 11.77 1.81 5.70
C ALA A 227 12.77 1.21 4.69
N SER A 228 13.00 -0.10 4.77
CA SER A 228 13.89 -0.83 3.84
C SER A 228 13.28 -0.92 2.44
N ARG A 229 12.00 -1.25 2.32
CA ARG A 229 11.27 -1.26 1.04
C ARG A 229 11.23 0.13 0.42
N ARG A 230 10.89 1.16 1.21
CA ARG A 230 10.94 2.58 0.82
C ARG A 230 12.31 2.96 0.24
N LEU A 231 13.39 2.52 0.89
CA LEU A 231 14.75 2.77 0.43
C LEU A 231 15.00 2.09 -0.94
N VAL A 232 14.71 0.79 -1.12
CA VAL A 232 14.91 0.14 -2.42
C VAL A 232 14.04 0.76 -3.52
N ILE A 233 12.76 1.05 -3.23
CA ILE A 233 11.84 1.71 -4.16
C ILE A 233 12.38 3.10 -4.55
N SER A 234 12.95 3.85 -3.60
CA SER A 234 13.51 5.18 -3.88
C SER A 234 14.67 5.14 -4.89
N LEU A 235 15.40 4.03 -5.01
CA LEU A 235 16.55 3.90 -5.92
C LEU A 235 16.20 4.10 -7.40
N HIS A 236 14.93 4.05 -7.81
CA HIS A 236 14.55 4.42 -9.18
C HIS A 236 14.92 5.89 -9.53
N HIS A 237 15.02 6.78 -8.54
CA HIS A 237 15.52 8.16 -8.72
C HIS A 237 16.98 8.23 -9.18
N VAL A 238 17.76 7.19 -8.89
CA VAL A 238 19.20 7.08 -9.10
C VAL A 238 19.54 6.68 -10.54
N ALA A 239 18.55 6.17 -11.30
CA ALA A 239 18.66 5.76 -12.70
C ALA A 239 19.28 6.82 -13.61
N ALA A 240 19.82 6.39 -14.76
CA ALA A 240 20.39 7.30 -15.75
C ALA A 240 19.30 7.94 -16.62
N LYS A 241 19.44 9.25 -16.89
CA LYS A 241 18.53 10.04 -17.73
C LYS A 241 17.06 9.89 -17.30
N SER A 242 16.20 9.31 -18.15
CA SER A 242 14.77 9.12 -17.95
C SER A 242 14.39 7.73 -17.41
N GLY A 243 15.32 6.75 -17.37
CA GLY A 243 15.02 5.34 -17.09
C GLY A 243 14.56 5.00 -15.67
N GLY A 244 14.18 5.99 -14.86
CA GLY A 244 13.61 5.78 -13.53
C GLY A 244 12.21 5.17 -13.57
N SER A 245 11.45 5.35 -14.67
CA SER A 245 10.24 4.59 -14.95
C SER A 245 10.55 3.10 -15.10
N ASP A 246 11.61 2.81 -15.84
CA ASP A 246 11.96 1.47 -16.30
C ASP A 246 12.58 0.66 -15.16
N GLU A 247 13.38 1.30 -14.30
CA GLU A 247 13.88 0.69 -13.06
C GLU A 247 12.78 0.43 -12.01
N TRP A 248 11.71 1.24 -11.98
CA TRP A 248 10.55 0.97 -11.13
C TRP A 248 9.72 -0.19 -11.70
N ALA A 249 9.49 -0.22 -13.02
CA ALA A 249 8.79 -1.32 -13.69
C ALA A 249 9.52 -2.66 -13.50
N LYS A 250 10.84 -2.71 -13.73
CA LYS A 250 11.68 -3.90 -13.46
C LYS A 250 11.59 -4.39 -12.02
N LEU A 251 11.46 -3.49 -11.04
CA LEU A 251 11.29 -3.86 -9.63
C LEU A 251 9.94 -4.55 -9.42
N VAL A 252 8.86 -4.03 -10.01
CA VAL A 252 7.52 -4.66 -9.93
C VAL A 252 7.50 -5.99 -10.69
N ASP A 253 8.10 -6.07 -11.88
CA ASP A 253 8.23 -7.31 -12.66
C ASP A 253 9.05 -8.39 -11.93
N LEU A 254 10.09 -8.00 -11.19
CA LEU A 254 10.88 -8.90 -10.34
C LEU A 254 10.04 -9.39 -9.16
N LEU A 255 9.36 -8.48 -8.44
CA LEU A 255 8.52 -8.83 -7.30
C LEU A 255 7.33 -9.73 -7.68
N LEU A 256 6.76 -9.56 -8.89
CA LEU A 256 5.74 -10.47 -9.41
C LEU A 256 6.29 -11.87 -9.72
N LYS A 257 7.53 -11.98 -10.23
CA LYS A 257 8.19 -13.27 -10.47
C LYS A 257 8.58 -13.96 -9.16
N ASP A 258 9.12 -13.21 -8.20
CA ASP A 258 9.41 -13.70 -6.84
C ASP A 258 8.12 -14.15 -6.14
N LEU A 259 7.00 -13.43 -6.32
CA LEU A 259 5.69 -13.78 -5.79
C LEU A 259 5.16 -15.07 -6.43
N HIS A 260 5.14 -15.17 -7.76
CA HIS A 260 4.63 -16.36 -8.44
C HIS A 260 5.51 -17.60 -8.19
N SER A 261 6.83 -17.48 -8.12
CA SER A 261 7.72 -18.60 -7.80
C SER A 261 7.67 -19.01 -6.31
N THR A 262 7.47 -18.06 -5.38
CA THR A 262 7.14 -18.38 -3.99
C THR A 262 5.79 -19.08 -3.90
N ALA A 263 4.79 -18.62 -4.65
CA ALA A 263 3.46 -19.23 -4.70
C ALA A 263 3.48 -20.63 -5.33
N ASP A 264 4.28 -20.89 -6.37
CA ASP A 264 4.47 -22.24 -6.92
C ASP A 264 4.94 -23.23 -5.84
N GLN A 265 5.83 -22.82 -4.94
CA GLN A 265 6.34 -23.63 -3.84
C GLN A 265 5.33 -23.77 -2.69
N VAL A 266 4.73 -22.67 -2.23
CA VAL A 266 3.78 -22.66 -1.09
C VAL A 266 2.46 -23.35 -1.42
N LEU A 267 2.01 -23.26 -2.68
CA LEU A 267 0.73 -23.82 -3.13
C LEU A 267 0.88 -25.20 -3.79
N ARG A 268 2.08 -25.81 -3.79
CA ARG A 268 2.38 -27.09 -4.48
C ARG A 268 1.46 -28.26 -4.10
N ALA A 269 0.78 -28.16 -2.96
CA ALA A 269 -0.19 -29.14 -2.48
C ALA A 269 -1.58 -29.03 -3.14
N ILE A 270 -1.84 -28.01 -3.95
CA ILE A 270 -3.15 -27.66 -4.50
C ILE A 270 -3.11 -27.72 -6.04
N GLU A 271 -4.09 -28.38 -6.65
CA GLU A 271 -4.27 -28.34 -8.11
C GLU A 271 -5.00 -27.02 -8.47
N GLU A 272 -4.24 -25.93 -8.50
CA GLU A 272 -4.74 -24.58 -8.78
C GLU A 272 -5.38 -24.45 -10.18
N SER A 273 -6.64 -24.00 -10.21
CA SER A 273 -7.37 -23.64 -11.44
C SER A 273 -7.02 -22.26 -12.03
N TRP A 274 -5.98 -21.59 -11.54
CA TRP A 274 -5.49 -20.32 -12.08
C TRP A 274 -4.66 -20.53 -13.36
N GLU A 275 -4.85 -19.67 -14.36
CA GLU A 275 -4.02 -19.59 -15.57
C GLU A 275 -3.44 -18.17 -15.69
N GLY A 276 -2.11 -18.05 -15.75
CA GLY A 276 -1.43 -16.76 -15.66
C GLY A 276 -1.60 -15.86 -16.88
N SER A 277 -2.32 -14.75 -16.72
CA SER A 277 -2.69 -13.84 -17.82
C SER A 277 -1.49 -13.18 -18.52
N ASN A 278 -0.33 -13.13 -17.85
CA ASN A 278 0.88 -12.43 -18.31
C ASN A 278 1.95 -13.37 -18.90
N GLY A 279 1.60 -14.63 -19.21
CA GLY A 279 2.54 -15.59 -19.80
C GLY A 279 3.56 -16.18 -18.80
N TYR A 280 3.29 -16.08 -17.50
CA TYR A 280 4.03 -16.83 -16.49
C TYR A 280 3.56 -18.30 -16.49
N SER A 281 4.42 -19.21 -16.95
CA SER A 281 4.24 -20.65 -16.74
C SER A 281 4.65 -21.01 -15.33
N ARG A 282 3.84 -21.79 -14.60
CA ARG A 282 4.24 -22.38 -13.31
C ARG A 282 5.57 -23.13 -13.46
N SER A 283 6.47 -22.91 -12.52
CA SER A 283 7.69 -23.71 -12.40
C SER A 283 7.37 -25.15 -12.02
N GLN A 284 8.19 -26.11 -12.44
CA GLN A 284 8.10 -27.47 -11.89
C GLN A 284 8.81 -27.49 -10.53
N VAL A 285 8.04 -27.82 -9.49
CA VAL A 285 8.49 -27.86 -8.10
C VAL A 285 8.80 -29.30 -7.71
N GLU A 286 9.92 -29.49 -7.01
CA GLU A 286 10.27 -30.77 -6.41
C GLU A 286 9.29 -31.08 -5.27
N LEU A 287 8.65 -32.25 -5.33
CA LEU A 287 7.66 -32.71 -4.36
C LEU A 287 8.29 -33.51 -3.21
N ASP A 288 9.54 -33.95 -3.38
CA ASP A 288 10.34 -34.61 -2.36
C ASP A 288 11.07 -33.56 -1.50
N GLY A 289 10.83 -33.57 -0.18
CA GLY A 289 11.44 -32.60 0.76
C GLY A 289 10.58 -31.35 1.01
N GLU A 290 11.04 -30.46 1.90
CA GLU A 290 10.33 -29.22 2.27
C GLU A 290 10.27 -28.20 1.14
N PRO A 291 9.20 -27.38 1.04
CA PRO A 291 9.13 -26.30 0.06
C PRO A 291 10.16 -25.21 0.42
N HIS A 292 10.83 -24.64 -0.59
CA HIS A 292 11.94 -23.72 -0.38
C HIS A 292 12.09 -22.68 -1.50
N GLY A 293 12.77 -21.57 -1.22
CA GLY A 293 13.07 -20.56 -2.24
C GLY A 293 14.05 -19.48 -1.79
N GLY A 294 14.24 -18.46 -2.64
CA GLY A 294 15.25 -17.40 -2.43
C GLY A 294 16.68 -17.86 -2.75
N GLY A 295 17.69 -17.15 -2.24
CA GLY A 295 19.08 -17.56 -2.44
C GLY A 295 20.16 -16.62 -1.88
N ALA A 296 21.42 -16.94 -2.21
CA ALA A 296 22.60 -16.20 -1.75
C ALA A 296 22.97 -14.99 -2.64
N SER A 297 22.42 -14.88 -3.84
CA SER A 297 22.69 -13.76 -4.76
C SER A 297 22.24 -12.41 -4.18
N ALA A 298 22.99 -11.34 -4.47
CA ALA A 298 22.68 -9.98 -4.03
C ALA A 298 21.41 -9.40 -4.68
N GLU A 299 20.92 -10.00 -5.77
CA GLU A 299 19.70 -9.60 -6.47
C GLU A 299 18.47 -10.42 -6.08
N VAL A 300 18.65 -11.49 -5.30
CA VAL A 300 17.58 -12.40 -4.85
C VAL A 300 17.35 -12.24 -3.34
N LEU A 301 16.10 -12.38 -2.90
CA LEU A 301 15.74 -12.38 -1.49
C LEU A 301 16.39 -13.56 -0.73
N PRO A 302 16.58 -13.49 0.61
CA PRO A 302 17.20 -14.55 1.39
C PRO A 302 16.54 -15.93 1.20
N SER A 303 17.31 -17.00 1.35
CA SER A 303 16.81 -18.37 1.34
C SER A 303 15.83 -18.63 2.49
N TRP A 304 14.79 -19.43 2.24
CA TRP A 304 13.78 -19.86 3.23
C TRP A 304 13.38 -21.32 2.98
N THR A 305 12.89 -22.01 4.02
CA THR A 305 12.39 -23.39 3.97
C THR A 305 11.14 -23.57 4.82
N GLY A 306 10.23 -24.47 4.41
CA GLY A 306 8.98 -24.79 5.10
C GLY A 306 7.81 -23.85 4.74
N ILE A 307 6.57 -24.33 4.88
CA ILE A 307 5.36 -23.61 4.46
C ILE A 307 5.23 -22.26 5.18
N ASN A 308 5.46 -22.22 6.50
CA ASN A 308 5.29 -20.99 7.29
C ASN A 308 6.23 -19.86 6.83
N ALA A 309 7.50 -20.15 6.55
CA ALA A 309 8.46 -19.17 6.03
C ALA A 309 8.14 -18.77 4.58
N GLY A 310 7.62 -19.70 3.77
CA GLY A 310 7.09 -19.39 2.44
C GLY A 310 5.85 -18.50 2.47
N ALA A 311 4.97 -18.69 3.45
CA ALA A 311 3.80 -17.86 3.68
C ALA A 311 4.20 -16.44 4.13
N ASP A 312 5.15 -16.29 5.06
CA ASP A 312 5.76 -14.99 5.40
C ASP A 312 6.32 -14.30 4.16
N ARG A 313 7.05 -15.05 3.31
CA ARG A 313 7.65 -14.55 2.07
C ARG A 313 6.57 -14.06 1.10
N LEU A 314 5.49 -14.81 0.93
CA LEU A 314 4.36 -14.45 0.07
C LEU A 314 3.59 -13.22 0.60
N ILE A 315 3.28 -13.19 1.89
CA ILE A 315 2.63 -12.08 2.60
C ILE A 315 3.46 -10.80 2.48
N GLY A 316 4.77 -10.88 2.73
CA GLY A 316 5.66 -9.73 2.65
C GLY A 316 5.91 -9.25 1.21
N LEU A 317 5.83 -10.13 0.20
CA LEU A 317 5.84 -9.75 -1.22
C LEU A 317 4.57 -8.98 -1.63
N PHE A 318 3.37 -9.40 -1.19
CA PHE A 318 2.14 -8.62 -1.37
C PHE A 318 2.22 -7.23 -0.71
N HIS A 319 2.78 -7.15 0.52
CA HIS A 319 3.03 -5.87 1.17
C HIS A 319 4.07 -5.02 0.43
N TYR A 320 5.11 -5.62 -0.17
CA TYR A 320 6.13 -4.90 -0.93
C TYR A 320 5.59 -4.35 -2.26
N LEU A 321 4.76 -5.12 -2.98
CA LEU A 321 4.00 -4.61 -4.14
C LEU A 321 3.06 -3.45 -3.73
N SER A 322 2.45 -3.52 -2.55
CA SER A 322 1.64 -2.43 -2.00
C SER A 322 2.48 -1.19 -1.70
N ASP A 323 3.66 -1.35 -1.11
CA ASP A 323 4.61 -0.26 -0.83
C ASP A 323 5.10 0.41 -2.14
N CYS A 324 5.30 -0.36 -3.22
CA CYS A 324 5.64 0.17 -4.56
C CYS A 324 4.58 1.14 -5.12
N LEU A 325 3.29 0.90 -4.83
CA LEU A 325 2.18 1.79 -5.24
C LEU A 325 2.07 3.05 -4.36
N ARG A 326 2.45 2.96 -3.08
CA ARG A 326 2.27 4.00 -2.06
C ARG A 326 3.27 5.15 -2.17
N TYR A 327 4.50 4.90 -2.61
CA TYR A 327 5.55 5.93 -2.65
C TYR A 327 5.55 6.77 -3.95
N PRO A 328 5.92 8.06 -3.89
CA PRO A 328 5.97 8.93 -5.05
C PRO A 328 7.18 8.62 -5.95
N THR A 329 6.98 8.75 -7.25
CA THR A 329 8.00 8.57 -8.29
C THR A 329 8.42 9.91 -8.91
N LYS A 330 9.65 9.98 -9.41
CA LYS A 330 10.18 11.21 -10.07
C LYS A 330 9.48 11.54 -11.40
N ALA A 331 8.94 10.51 -12.06
CA ALA A 331 8.26 10.58 -13.35
C ALA A 331 7.03 9.64 -13.32
N PRO A 332 6.06 9.80 -14.25
CA PRO A 332 4.98 8.84 -14.42
C PRO A 332 5.50 7.42 -14.64
N VAL A 333 4.80 6.42 -14.10
CA VAL A 333 5.12 5.00 -14.25
C VAL A 333 3.89 4.24 -14.77
N THR A 334 4.12 3.23 -15.59
CA THR A 334 3.06 2.32 -16.04
C THR A 334 2.83 1.29 -14.94
N ILE A 335 1.65 1.31 -14.32
CA ILE A 335 1.26 0.32 -13.31
C ILE A 335 0.69 -0.91 -14.04
N PRO A 336 1.25 -2.13 -13.87
CA PRO A 336 0.76 -3.33 -14.53
C PRO A 336 -0.49 -3.87 -13.81
N THR A 337 -1.58 -3.12 -13.92
CA THR A 337 -2.81 -3.32 -13.16
C THR A 337 -3.40 -4.73 -13.33
N SER A 338 -3.35 -5.29 -14.54
CA SER A 338 -3.75 -6.68 -14.79
C SER A 338 -2.92 -7.68 -13.99
N ALA A 339 -1.58 -7.55 -14.01
CA ALA A 339 -0.68 -8.47 -13.30
C ALA A 339 -0.79 -8.38 -11.77
N LEU A 340 -1.06 -7.18 -11.24
CA LEU A 340 -1.30 -6.98 -9.80
C LEU A 340 -2.63 -7.60 -9.35
N VAL A 341 -3.67 -7.54 -10.18
CA VAL A 341 -4.94 -8.25 -9.93
C VAL A 341 -4.74 -9.76 -10.08
N ASP A 342 -4.15 -10.21 -11.19
CA ASP A 342 -3.85 -11.62 -11.50
C ASP A 342 -3.07 -12.34 -10.38
N ALA A 343 -2.04 -11.69 -9.84
CA ALA A 343 -1.26 -12.20 -8.70
C ALA A 343 -2.06 -12.28 -7.40
N ALA A 344 -3.01 -11.38 -7.16
CA ALA A 344 -3.94 -11.46 -6.04
C ALA A 344 -5.01 -12.55 -6.28
N SER A 345 -5.64 -12.56 -7.45
CA SER A 345 -6.65 -13.54 -7.88
C SER A 345 -6.11 -14.97 -7.73
N ARG A 346 -4.85 -15.25 -8.09
CA ARG A 346 -4.21 -16.57 -7.90
C ARG A 346 -4.42 -17.14 -6.48
N VAL A 347 -4.22 -16.34 -5.43
CA VAL A 347 -4.44 -16.79 -4.04
C VAL A 347 -5.89 -16.61 -3.59
N LEU A 348 -6.58 -15.54 -3.99
CA LEU A 348 -7.95 -15.24 -3.56
C LEU A 348 -8.99 -16.22 -4.11
N LEU A 349 -8.67 -16.96 -5.18
CA LEU A 349 -9.48 -18.08 -5.68
C LEU A 349 -9.48 -19.30 -4.73
N ILE A 350 -8.47 -19.45 -3.86
CA ILE A 350 -8.17 -20.64 -3.04
C ILE A 350 -8.97 -20.59 -1.73
N ALA A 351 -10.29 -20.79 -1.82
CA ALA A 351 -11.21 -20.49 -0.73
C ALA A 351 -12.41 -21.43 -0.65
N ARG A 352 -12.78 -21.82 0.59
CA ARG A 352 -13.97 -22.64 0.88
C ARG A 352 -15.24 -21.82 0.68
N LEU A 353 -16.05 -22.19 -0.30
CA LEU A 353 -17.32 -21.52 -0.58
C LEU A 353 -18.36 -21.75 0.54
N SER A 354 -18.31 -22.92 1.18
CA SER A 354 -19.28 -23.38 2.19
C SER A 354 -18.58 -23.87 3.47
N PRO A 355 -17.96 -22.99 4.29
CA PRO A 355 -17.09 -23.37 5.42
C PRO A 355 -17.81 -24.12 6.57
N LYS A 356 -19.15 -24.17 6.56
CA LYS A 356 -19.97 -24.90 7.54
C LYS A 356 -20.22 -26.36 7.17
N SER A 357 -20.01 -26.74 5.91
CA SER A 357 -20.37 -28.07 5.37
C SER A 357 -19.24 -28.72 4.55
N GLN A 358 -18.07 -28.07 4.47
CA GLN A 358 -16.99 -28.45 3.56
C GLN A 358 -15.64 -28.28 4.26
N SER A 359 -14.83 -29.34 4.35
CA SER A 359 -13.42 -29.24 4.73
C SER A 359 -12.60 -28.61 3.60
N TRP A 360 -11.32 -28.29 3.85
CA TRP A 360 -10.44 -27.82 2.78
C TRP A 360 -10.20 -28.89 1.71
N ASP A 361 -9.99 -30.15 2.10
CA ASP A 361 -9.83 -31.31 1.18
C ASP A 361 -11.10 -31.60 0.34
N GLN A 362 -12.26 -31.09 0.77
CA GLN A 362 -13.52 -31.17 0.03
C GLN A 362 -13.80 -29.92 -0.81
N ALA A 363 -13.05 -28.83 -0.61
CA ALA A 363 -13.21 -27.55 -1.29
C ALA A 363 -12.27 -27.39 -2.49
N LEU A 364 -11.11 -28.05 -2.46
CA LEU A 364 -10.06 -27.91 -3.45
C LEU A 364 -9.48 -29.29 -3.81
N PRO A 365 -9.17 -29.57 -5.09
CA PRO A 365 -8.34 -30.71 -5.45
C PRO A 365 -6.92 -30.53 -4.90
N THR A 366 -6.38 -31.57 -4.25
CA THR A 366 -5.04 -31.55 -3.63
C THR A 366 -4.14 -32.64 -4.18
N VAL A 367 -2.88 -32.29 -4.44
CA VAL A 367 -1.86 -33.19 -4.99
C VAL A 367 -1.55 -34.31 -3.98
N ALA A 368 -1.92 -35.55 -4.34
CA ALA A 368 -1.85 -36.72 -3.45
C ALA A 368 -0.43 -37.14 -3.01
N ALA A 369 0.62 -36.57 -3.62
CA ALA A 369 2.01 -36.77 -3.20
C ALA A 369 2.39 -35.96 -1.95
N ILE A 370 1.69 -34.86 -1.66
CA ILE A 370 2.01 -33.98 -0.53
C ILE A 370 1.34 -34.47 0.75
N GLY A 371 2.10 -34.40 1.85
CA GLY A 371 1.66 -34.85 3.18
C GLY A 371 0.40 -34.17 3.70
N ARG A 372 -0.21 -34.76 4.73
CA ARG A 372 -1.33 -34.10 5.44
C ARG A 372 -0.88 -32.92 6.28
N GLU A 373 0.28 -33.03 6.93
CA GLU A 373 0.82 -32.02 7.84
C GLU A 373 1.11 -30.70 7.09
N GLU A 374 1.84 -30.76 5.97
CA GLU A 374 2.09 -29.62 5.08
C GLU A 374 0.79 -28.93 4.60
N ARG A 375 -0.25 -29.71 4.29
CA ARG A 375 -1.56 -29.17 3.91
C ARG A 375 -2.26 -28.50 5.09
N GLU A 376 -2.17 -29.04 6.30
CA GLU A 376 -2.74 -28.41 7.50
C GLU A 376 -2.00 -27.13 7.90
N GLU A 377 -0.67 -27.03 7.70
CA GLU A 377 0.07 -25.77 7.81
C GLU A 377 -0.40 -24.74 6.78
N LEU A 378 -0.54 -25.14 5.51
CA LEU A 378 -1.04 -24.25 4.46
C LEU A 378 -2.45 -23.73 4.78
N TRP A 379 -3.35 -24.60 5.25
CA TRP A 379 -4.70 -24.20 5.67
C TRP A 379 -4.73 -23.25 6.88
N ALA A 380 -3.71 -23.28 7.74
CA ALA A 380 -3.53 -22.32 8.82
C ALA A 380 -3.01 -20.96 8.31
N ALA A 381 -2.12 -20.94 7.31
CA ALA A 381 -1.53 -19.73 6.75
C ALA A 381 -2.41 -19.00 5.70
N MET A 382 -3.29 -19.71 4.99
CA MET A 382 -4.15 -19.12 3.93
C MET A 382 -4.92 -17.84 4.33
N PRO A 383 -5.48 -17.68 5.55
CA PRO A 383 -6.19 -16.45 5.94
C PRO A 383 -5.33 -15.19 5.89
N ASP A 384 -4.07 -15.26 6.31
CA ASP A 384 -3.18 -14.09 6.34
C ASP A 384 -2.58 -13.80 4.96
N ILE A 385 -2.36 -14.85 4.14
CA ILE A 385 -2.06 -14.72 2.70
C ILE A 385 -3.20 -13.97 1.99
N HIS A 386 -4.46 -14.35 2.26
CA HIS A 386 -5.64 -13.67 1.71
C HIS A 386 -5.71 -12.20 2.16
N ILE A 387 -5.47 -11.90 3.45
CA ILE A 387 -5.47 -10.53 3.97
C ILE A 387 -4.40 -9.68 3.28
N ALA A 388 -3.19 -10.22 3.06
CA ALA A 388 -2.12 -9.52 2.36
C ALA A 388 -2.47 -9.22 0.88
N ALA A 389 -3.05 -10.19 0.17
CA ALA A 389 -3.52 -10.00 -1.21
C ALA A 389 -4.69 -9.00 -1.31
N LEU A 390 -5.63 -9.06 -0.36
CA LEU A 390 -6.71 -8.08 -0.24
C LEU A 390 -6.17 -6.66 0.04
N HIS A 391 -5.14 -6.50 0.88
CA HIS A 391 -4.48 -5.20 1.11
C HIS A 391 -3.76 -4.66 -0.14
N LEU A 392 -3.26 -5.51 -1.05
CA LEU A 392 -2.75 -5.06 -2.35
C LEU A 392 -3.87 -4.48 -3.21
N LEU A 393 -5.01 -5.17 -3.32
CA LEU A 393 -6.17 -4.69 -4.06
C LEU A 393 -6.76 -3.41 -3.45
N GLN A 394 -6.81 -3.31 -2.12
CA GLN A 394 -7.18 -2.07 -1.42
C GLN A 394 -6.23 -0.93 -1.77
N THR A 395 -4.92 -1.17 -1.70
CA THR A 395 -3.89 -0.16 -2.05
C THR A 395 -4.02 0.29 -3.51
N LEU A 396 -4.35 -0.63 -4.42
CA LEU A 396 -4.62 -0.32 -5.83
C LEU A 396 -5.84 0.60 -6.00
N PHE A 397 -6.94 0.32 -5.28
CA PHE A 397 -8.15 1.17 -5.29
C PHE A 397 -7.88 2.55 -4.68
N GLN A 398 -7.19 2.62 -3.54
CA GLN A 398 -6.76 3.89 -2.92
C GLN A 398 -5.83 4.70 -3.81
N ARG A 399 -5.04 4.05 -4.68
CA ARG A 399 -4.03 4.72 -5.52
C ARG A 399 -4.55 5.18 -6.88
N LEU A 400 -5.54 4.48 -7.43
CA LEU A 400 -6.10 4.73 -8.77
C LEU A 400 -7.53 5.32 -8.73
N GLU A 401 -8.20 5.29 -7.58
CA GLU A 401 -9.53 5.86 -7.32
C GLU A 401 -10.55 5.48 -8.41
N GLN A 402 -11.11 6.46 -9.11
CA GLN A 402 -12.15 6.27 -10.15
C GLN A 402 -11.70 5.40 -11.33
N ASN A 403 -10.39 5.15 -11.49
CA ASN A 403 -9.86 4.32 -12.56
C ASN A 403 -9.99 2.80 -12.27
N THR A 404 -10.33 2.37 -11.04
CA THR A 404 -10.56 0.94 -10.71
C THR A 404 -12.01 0.48 -10.83
N VAL A 405 -12.95 1.34 -11.23
CA VAL A 405 -14.38 1.00 -11.36
C VAL A 405 -14.61 -0.24 -12.24
N ALA A 406 -13.79 -0.45 -13.27
CA ALA A 406 -13.85 -1.64 -14.13
C ALA A 406 -13.42 -2.95 -13.42
N LEU A 407 -12.58 -2.87 -12.39
CA LEU A 407 -12.08 -3.99 -11.58
C LEU A 407 -13.03 -4.32 -10.41
N ALA A 408 -13.90 -3.39 -10.02
CA ALA A 408 -14.77 -3.53 -8.86
C ALA A 408 -15.60 -4.83 -8.85
N PRO A 409 -16.18 -5.32 -9.97
CA PRO A 409 -16.94 -6.58 -9.95
C PRO A 409 -16.10 -7.82 -9.63
N GLU A 410 -14.87 -7.90 -10.17
CA GLU A 410 -13.95 -9.03 -9.93
C GLU A 410 -13.42 -9.03 -8.51
N VAL A 411 -12.96 -7.87 -8.03
CA VAL A 411 -12.47 -7.70 -6.65
C VAL A 411 -13.58 -7.96 -5.63
N LEU A 412 -14.84 -7.67 -5.97
CA LEU A 412 -15.99 -7.97 -5.12
C LEU A 412 -16.29 -9.48 -5.01
N ASP A 413 -16.15 -10.27 -6.08
CA ASP A 413 -16.29 -11.73 -5.98
C ASP A 413 -15.18 -12.33 -5.11
N HIS A 414 -13.92 -11.96 -5.36
CA HIS A 414 -12.78 -12.40 -4.56
C HIS A 414 -12.95 -12.04 -3.07
N LEU A 415 -13.40 -10.81 -2.77
CA LEU A 415 -13.72 -10.39 -1.41
C LEU A 415 -14.85 -11.24 -0.79
N VAL A 416 -15.97 -11.45 -1.48
CA VAL A 416 -17.09 -12.27 -0.98
C VAL A 416 -16.66 -13.72 -0.77
N ARG A 417 -15.85 -14.28 -1.66
CA ARG A 417 -15.33 -15.65 -1.63
C ARG A 417 -14.41 -15.88 -0.43
N VAL A 418 -13.42 -15.01 -0.23
CA VAL A 418 -12.50 -15.04 0.90
C VAL A 418 -13.23 -14.80 2.22
N PHE A 419 -14.12 -13.81 2.27
CA PHE A 419 -14.91 -13.52 3.46
C PHE A 419 -15.76 -14.71 3.87
N LYS A 420 -16.38 -15.44 2.92
CA LYS A 420 -17.08 -16.70 3.21
C LYS A 420 -16.11 -17.72 3.83
N SER A 421 -14.98 -18.03 3.17
CA SER A 421 -14.01 -19.03 3.65
C SER A 421 -13.46 -18.73 5.05
N GLY A 422 -13.20 -17.45 5.34
CA GLY A 422 -12.59 -16.97 6.57
C GLY A 422 -13.54 -16.37 7.61
N ILE A 423 -14.87 -16.46 7.43
CA ILE A 423 -15.87 -15.68 8.21
C ILE A 423 -15.73 -15.77 9.74
N ASN A 424 -15.22 -16.89 10.25
CA ASN A 424 -15.03 -17.09 11.70
C ASN A 424 -13.91 -16.21 12.28
N LEU A 425 -12.91 -15.81 11.47
CA LEU A 425 -11.74 -15.06 11.89
C LEU A 425 -12.02 -13.55 11.94
N PRO A 426 -11.83 -12.86 13.09
CA PRO A 426 -12.07 -11.43 13.20
C PRO A 426 -11.23 -10.58 12.23
N SER A 427 -9.97 -10.94 12.00
CA SER A 427 -9.06 -10.26 11.07
C SER A 427 -9.62 -10.21 9.64
N VAL A 428 -10.09 -11.34 9.12
CA VAL A 428 -10.73 -11.43 7.80
C VAL A 428 -12.01 -10.60 7.75
N ARG A 429 -12.81 -10.58 8.84
CA ARG A 429 -14.03 -9.76 8.90
C ARG A 429 -13.73 -8.26 8.87
N MET A 430 -12.80 -7.80 9.71
CA MET A 430 -12.36 -6.41 9.78
C MET A 430 -11.79 -5.90 8.45
N THR A 431 -10.84 -6.63 7.85
CA THR A 431 -10.29 -6.33 6.52
C THR A 431 -11.39 -6.29 5.46
N GLY A 432 -12.32 -7.26 5.50
CA GLY A 432 -13.42 -7.32 4.56
C GLY A 432 -14.39 -6.13 4.67
N TYR A 433 -14.67 -5.62 5.87
CA TYR A 433 -15.50 -4.43 6.05
C TYR A 433 -14.82 -3.16 5.55
N ALA A 434 -13.52 -3.00 5.81
CA ALA A 434 -12.74 -1.86 5.35
C ALA A 434 -12.71 -1.79 3.81
N ILE A 435 -12.47 -2.91 3.15
CA ILE A 435 -12.37 -2.97 1.67
C ILE A 435 -13.75 -2.86 1.02
N LEU A 436 -14.80 -3.50 1.58
CA LEU A 436 -16.15 -3.34 1.06
C LEU A 436 -16.58 -1.87 1.11
N LYS A 437 -16.29 -1.15 2.21
CA LYS A 437 -16.56 0.29 2.33
C LYS A 437 -15.94 1.09 1.18
N GLU A 438 -14.67 0.85 0.83
CA GLU A 438 -13.98 1.56 -0.25
C GLU A 438 -14.58 1.24 -1.63
N ILE A 439 -14.88 -0.03 -1.91
CA ILE A 439 -15.54 -0.44 -3.17
C ILE A 439 -16.94 0.19 -3.29
N LEU A 440 -17.73 0.23 -2.20
CA LEU A 440 -19.07 0.80 -2.21
C LEU A 440 -19.07 2.32 -2.42
N ILE A 441 -18.08 3.04 -1.88
CA ILE A 441 -17.92 4.49 -2.11
C ILE A 441 -17.61 4.78 -3.59
N LEU A 442 -16.82 3.93 -4.26
CA LEU A 442 -16.43 4.12 -5.67
C LEU A 442 -17.42 3.55 -6.69
N SER A 443 -18.17 2.50 -6.36
CA SER A 443 -18.96 1.72 -7.33
C SER A 443 -20.26 1.13 -6.80
N GLY A 444 -20.67 1.44 -5.56
CA GLY A 444 -21.91 0.93 -4.95
C GLY A 444 -23.17 1.14 -5.80
N PRO A 445 -23.46 2.37 -6.29
CA PRO A 445 -24.68 2.66 -7.06
C PRO A 445 -24.77 1.94 -8.41
N THR A 446 -23.64 1.46 -8.96
CA THR A 446 -23.56 0.74 -10.24
C THR A 446 -23.59 -0.78 -10.09
N LEU A 447 -23.63 -1.32 -8.86
CA LEU A 447 -23.69 -2.77 -8.63
C LEU A 447 -24.98 -3.39 -9.19
N SER A 448 -24.84 -4.58 -9.78
CA SER A 448 -25.95 -5.40 -10.24
C SER A 448 -26.73 -6.00 -9.07
N LYS A 449 -27.97 -6.45 -9.29
CA LYS A 449 -28.77 -7.10 -8.24
C LYS A 449 -28.03 -8.31 -7.62
N SER A 450 -27.47 -9.20 -8.43
CA SER A 450 -26.72 -10.36 -7.93
C SER A 450 -25.43 -9.97 -7.21
N SER A 451 -24.77 -8.88 -7.60
CA SER A 451 -23.63 -8.30 -6.89
C SER A 451 -23.98 -7.66 -5.54
N VAL A 452 -25.25 -7.31 -5.31
CA VAL A 452 -25.75 -6.88 -3.99
C VAL A 452 -26.16 -8.09 -3.15
N GLU A 453 -26.87 -9.06 -3.73
CA GLU A 453 -27.31 -10.28 -3.04
C GLU A 453 -26.14 -11.19 -2.60
N SER A 454 -24.98 -11.12 -3.27
CA SER A 454 -23.77 -11.85 -2.86
C SER A 454 -23.14 -11.30 -1.57
N LEU A 455 -23.46 -10.05 -1.18
CA LEU A 455 -22.93 -9.38 0.01
C LEU A 455 -23.64 -9.76 1.31
N ASP A 456 -24.81 -10.41 1.25
CA ASP A 456 -25.60 -10.80 2.44
C ASP A 456 -24.77 -11.40 3.60
N PRO A 457 -23.74 -12.26 3.38
CA PRO A 457 -22.91 -12.79 4.47
C PRO A 457 -22.06 -11.71 5.16
N LEU A 458 -21.57 -10.71 4.41
CA LEU A 458 -20.77 -9.59 4.92
C LEU A 458 -21.67 -8.62 5.69
N LEU A 459 -22.82 -8.28 5.13
CA LEU A 459 -23.78 -7.35 5.75
C LEU A 459 -24.35 -7.94 7.05
N GLY A 460 -24.74 -9.22 7.01
CA GLY A 460 -25.22 -9.94 8.19
C GLY A 460 -24.13 -10.21 9.24
N ALA A 461 -22.87 -10.39 8.84
CA ALA A 461 -21.77 -10.50 9.79
C ALA A 461 -21.43 -9.16 10.46
N CYS A 462 -21.41 -8.07 9.70
CA CYS A 462 -21.21 -6.70 10.22
C CYS A 462 -22.28 -6.36 11.26
N CYS A 463 -23.55 -6.68 10.97
CA CYS A 463 -24.64 -6.48 11.92
C CYS A 463 -24.49 -7.34 13.18
N ARG A 464 -24.09 -8.62 13.06
CA ARG A 464 -23.87 -9.49 14.22
C ARG A 464 -22.71 -9.02 15.09
N ASP A 465 -21.56 -8.69 14.51
CA ASP A 465 -20.39 -8.19 15.24
C ASP A 465 -20.77 -6.96 16.10
N LEU A 466 -21.50 -6.00 15.52
CA LEU A 466 -21.96 -4.79 16.22
C LEU A 466 -23.03 -5.08 17.28
N GLN A 467 -23.96 -6.01 17.06
CA GLN A 467 -24.95 -6.41 18.06
C GLN A 467 -24.35 -7.26 19.20
N GLN A 468 -23.25 -7.99 18.96
CA GLN A 468 -22.49 -8.70 19.98
C GLN A 468 -21.71 -7.72 20.86
N ASP A 469 -21.02 -6.74 20.27
CA ASP A 469 -20.32 -5.68 21.01
C ASP A 469 -21.27 -4.85 21.90
N ALA A 470 -22.48 -4.56 21.40
CA ALA A 470 -23.52 -3.89 22.18
C ALA A 470 -24.19 -4.80 23.24
N GLY A 471 -23.83 -6.08 23.33
CA GLY A 471 -24.37 -7.03 24.31
C GLY A 471 -25.79 -7.57 24.02
N HIS A 472 -26.33 -7.31 22.82
CA HIS A 472 -27.69 -7.72 22.42
C HIS A 472 -27.75 -9.11 21.78
N LEU A 473 -26.63 -9.60 21.23
CA LEU A 473 -26.48 -11.01 20.85
C LEU A 473 -25.59 -11.73 21.87
N LYS A 474 -26.14 -12.78 22.48
CA LYS A 474 -25.33 -13.77 23.21
C LYS A 474 -24.51 -14.58 22.20
N GLU A 475 -23.32 -15.01 22.61
CA GLU A 475 -22.57 -16.03 21.88
C GLU A 475 -23.40 -17.32 21.78
N SER A 476 -23.41 -17.98 20.62
CA SER A 476 -24.23 -19.17 20.44
C SER A 476 -23.63 -20.35 21.18
N GLU A 477 -24.22 -20.71 22.32
CA GLU A 477 -23.95 -21.98 22.99
C GLU A 477 -24.06 -23.13 21.96
N LYS A 478 -23.04 -24.01 21.93
CA LYS A 478 -23.07 -25.18 21.05
C LYS A 478 -24.33 -26.00 21.39
N PRO A 479 -25.10 -26.48 20.40
CA PRO A 479 -26.34 -27.20 20.66
C PRO A 479 -26.05 -28.41 21.54
N THR A 480 -26.62 -28.41 22.74
CA THR A 480 -26.65 -29.58 23.62
C THR A 480 -27.36 -30.71 22.87
N ALA A 481 -26.70 -31.87 22.77
CA ALA A 481 -27.24 -33.00 22.03
C ALA A 481 -28.62 -33.39 22.60
N SER A 482 -29.62 -33.50 21.73
CA SER A 482 -30.99 -33.82 22.10
C SER A 482 -31.06 -35.18 22.81
N THR A 483 -31.73 -35.21 23.96
CA THR A 483 -31.83 -36.41 24.79
C THR A 483 -32.73 -37.47 24.14
N THR A 484 -32.12 -38.59 23.71
CA THR A 484 -32.81 -39.86 23.45
C THR A 484 -32.25 -40.94 24.38
N ASP A 485 -33.12 -41.75 24.98
CA ASP A 485 -32.79 -42.57 26.17
C ASP A 485 -31.67 -43.61 25.98
N PRO A 486 -30.67 -43.65 26.88
CA PRO A 486 -29.68 -44.71 26.93
C PRO A 486 -30.10 -45.88 27.82
N LYS A 487 -30.07 -47.12 27.30
CA LYS A 487 -30.14 -48.34 28.12
C LYS A 487 -28.83 -49.12 28.10
N LYS A 488 -28.21 -49.19 29.29
CA LYS A 488 -27.11 -50.07 29.74
C LYS A 488 -25.67 -49.77 29.26
N ASN A 489 -24.86 -49.46 30.27
CA ASN A 489 -23.51 -49.99 30.52
C ASN A 489 -22.41 -49.77 29.47
N SER A 490 -21.57 -48.77 29.72
CA SER A 490 -20.12 -49.01 29.85
C SER A 490 -19.57 -48.15 30.99
N ILE A 491 -18.52 -48.61 31.67
CA ILE A 491 -17.84 -47.87 32.74
C ILE A 491 -16.46 -47.47 32.22
N ALA A 492 -16.32 -46.18 31.91
CA ALA A 492 -15.03 -45.54 31.65
C ALA A 492 -15.04 -44.17 32.36
N ALA A 493 -14.04 -43.91 33.20
CA ALA A 493 -14.02 -42.71 34.05
C ALA A 493 -13.34 -41.55 33.32
N ASN A 494 -14.14 -40.70 32.65
CA ASN A 494 -13.65 -39.44 32.09
C ASN A 494 -13.39 -38.44 33.23
N VAL A 495 -12.11 -38.21 33.54
CA VAL A 495 -11.64 -37.26 34.57
C VAL A 495 -12.04 -35.82 34.22
N ASP A 496 -12.16 -35.48 32.93
CA ASP A 496 -12.62 -34.17 32.43
C ASP A 496 -13.99 -33.74 32.98
N LEU A 497 -14.86 -34.68 33.37
CA LEU A 497 -16.18 -34.31 33.90
C LEU A 497 -16.11 -33.57 35.25
N PHE A 498 -14.97 -33.64 35.95
CA PHE A 498 -14.70 -32.89 37.17
C PHE A 498 -14.03 -31.52 36.93
N LEU A 499 -13.69 -31.16 35.68
CA LEU A 499 -13.11 -29.86 35.34
C LEU A 499 -14.13 -28.83 34.86
N GLN A 500 -15.44 -29.12 34.96
CA GLN A 500 -16.48 -28.10 34.80
C GLN A 500 -16.45 -27.12 35.97
N PRO A 501 -16.12 -25.83 35.77
CA PRO A 501 -16.26 -24.84 36.83
C PRO A 501 -17.76 -24.54 36.99
N GLN A 502 -18.37 -25.02 38.08
CA GLN A 502 -19.66 -24.52 38.58
C GLN A 502 -19.47 -23.11 39.18
N ALA A 503 -18.99 -22.19 38.34
CA ALA A 503 -18.93 -20.77 38.59
C ALA A 503 -20.05 -20.12 37.79
N SER A 504 -20.88 -19.32 38.45
CA SER A 504 -21.85 -18.44 37.79
C SER A 504 -21.10 -17.29 37.11
N ALA A 505 -20.41 -17.61 36.01
CA ALA A 505 -19.69 -16.63 35.22
C ALA A 505 -20.69 -15.61 34.67
N VAL A 506 -20.58 -14.38 35.16
CA VAL A 506 -21.13 -13.23 34.46
C VAL A 506 -20.45 -13.25 33.09
N VAL A 507 -21.21 -13.54 32.04
CA VAL A 507 -20.73 -13.52 30.65
C VAL A 507 -20.51 -12.07 30.28
N ALA A 508 -19.35 -11.53 30.70
CA ALA A 508 -18.81 -10.31 30.17
C ALA A 508 -18.55 -10.56 28.69
N ALA A 509 -19.40 -10.00 27.83
CA ALA A 509 -19.16 -10.00 26.39
C ALA A 509 -17.78 -9.37 26.17
N THR A 510 -16.85 -10.13 25.59
CA THR A 510 -15.53 -9.62 25.24
C THR A 510 -15.74 -8.47 24.26
N PRO A 511 -15.39 -7.22 24.61
CA PRO A 511 -15.65 -6.08 23.74
C PRO A 511 -14.87 -6.27 22.43
N LEU A 512 -15.46 -5.84 21.31
CA LEU A 512 -14.75 -5.93 20.04
C LEU A 512 -13.56 -4.99 20.04
N ASP A 513 -12.51 -5.40 19.32
CA ASP A 513 -11.35 -4.56 19.08
C ASP A 513 -11.78 -3.20 18.49
N PRO A 514 -11.23 -2.06 18.96
CA PRO A 514 -11.66 -0.74 18.50
C PRO A 514 -11.50 -0.52 17.00
N GLU A 515 -10.52 -1.13 16.33
CA GLU A 515 -10.35 -1.03 14.88
C GLU A 515 -11.42 -1.86 14.14
N HIS A 516 -11.71 -3.08 14.62
CA HIS A 516 -12.80 -3.91 14.11
C HIS A 516 -14.16 -3.21 14.25
N LYS A 517 -14.43 -2.66 15.44
CA LYS A 517 -15.64 -1.90 15.75
C LYS A 517 -15.77 -0.66 14.88
N ALA A 518 -14.68 0.08 14.65
CA ALA A 518 -14.67 1.24 13.76
C ALA A 518 -14.94 0.86 12.30
N ALA A 519 -14.31 -0.20 11.80
CA ALA A 519 -14.51 -0.70 10.44
C ALA A 519 -15.97 -1.15 10.21
N ALA A 520 -16.54 -1.94 11.12
CA ALA A 520 -17.94 -2.36 11.06
C ALA A 520 -18.92 -1.18 11.18
N SER A 521 -18.70 -0.27 12.13
CA SER A 521 -19.57 0.90 12.34
C SER A 521 -19.59 1.85 11.14
N ALA A 522 -18.43 2.00 10.47
CA ALA A 522 -18.32 2.80 9.25
C ALA A 522 -18.95 2.11 8.02
N LEU A 523 -18.87 0.78 7.92
CA LEU A 523 -19.59 0.04 6.88
C LEU A 523 -21.12 0.17 7.06
N LEU A 524 -21.62 0.09 8.30
CA LEU A 524 -23.07 0.15 8.60
C LEU A 524 -23.74 1.41 8.02
N ALA A 525 -23.07 2.57 8.04
CA ALA A 525 -23.58 3.81 7.46
C ALA A 525 -23.45 3.90 5.93
N ILE A 526 -22.50 3.17 5.34
CA ILE A 526 -22.26 3.13 3.89
C ILE A 526 -23.25 2.20 3.18
N ILE A 527 -23.73 1.14 3.84
CA ILE A 527 -24.78 0.23 3.32
C ILE A 527 -26.03 1.00 2.80
N PRO A 528 -26.75 1.79 3.61
CA PRO A 528 -27.91 2.55 3.14
C PRO A 528 -27.54 3.73 2.21
N SER A 529 -26.32 4.28 2.33
CA SER A 529 -25.87 5.44 1.55
C SER A 529 -25.49 5.10 0.10
N CYS A 530 -24.85 3.94 -0.12
CA CYS A 530 -24.17 3.64 -1.38
C CYS A 530 -24.76 2.45 -2.14
N LEU A 531 -25.57 1.58 -1.52
CA LEU A 531 -26.21 0.46 -2.23
C LEU A 531 -27.56 0.85 -2.85
N PRO A 532 -27.91 0.35 -4.05
CA PRO A 532 -29.24 0.54 -4.63
C PRO A 532 -30.31 -0.13 -3.76
N GLN A 533 -31.10 0.66 -3.02
CA GLN A 533 -32.05 0.14 -2.03
C GLN A 533 -33.04 -0.89 -2.62
N ARG A 534 -33.45 -0.70 -3.88
CA ARG A 534 -34.27 -1.64 -4.67
C ARG A 534 -33.70 -3.06 -4.86
N TYR A 535 -32.41 -3.29 -4.57
CA TYR A 535 -31.76 -4.60 -4.67
C TYR A 535 -31.44 -5.21 -3.29
N LEU A 536 -31.60 -4.45 -2.20
CA LEU A 536 -31.47 -5.00 -0.85
C LEU A 536 -32.70 -5.86 -0.51
N LYS A 537 -32.48 -6.96 0.22
CA LYS A 537 -33.56 -7.81 0.72
C LYS A 537 -34.23 -7.15 1.93
N PRO A 538 -35.57 -7.28 2.07
CA PRO A 538 -36.35 -6.87 3.25
C PRO A 538 -35.69 -7.18 4.59
N SER A 539 -35.25 -8.43 4.77
CA SER A 539 -34.60 -8.92 5.99
C SER A 539 -33.27 -8.24 6.29
N VAL A 540 -32.45 -8.00 5.26
CA VAL A 540 -31.14 -7.33 5.41
C VAL A 540 -31.34 -5.85 5.74
N ARG A 541 -32.31 -5.17 5.12
CA ARG A 541 -32.64 -3.79 5.45
C ARG A 541 -33.13 -3.66 6.90
N GLY A 542 -34.08 -4.50 7.31
CA GLY A 542 -34.56 -4.53 8.70
C GLY A 542 -33.46 -4.80 9.72
N LEU A 543 -32.54 -5.73 9.42
CA LEU A 543 -31.39 -6.03 10.28
C LEU A 543 -30.42 -4.83 10.40
N VAL A 544 -30.15 -4.10 9.32
CA VAL A 544 -29.31 -2.90 9.32
C VAL A 544 -29.96 -1.78 10.15
N ASP A 545 -31.25 -1.53 9.95
CA ASP A 545 -31.99 -0.50 10.69
C ASP A 545 -32.09 -0.82 12.18
N GLN A 546 -32.38 -2.08 12.53
CA GLN A 546 -32.34 -2.58 13.91
C GLN A 546 -30.95 -2.40 14.53
N THR A 547 -29.88 -2.78 13.81
CA THR A 547 -28.50 -2.64 14.30
C THR A 547 -28.14 -1.18 14.54
N ALA A 548 -28.54 -0.27 13.65
CA ALA A 548 -28.27 1.16 13.79
C ALA A 548 -28.92 1.75 15.05
N ILE A 549 -30.19 1.40 15.33
CA ILE A 549 -30.90 1.82 16.55
C ILE A 549 -30.26 1.22 17.81
N VAL A 550 -29.99 -0.10 17.79
CA VAL A 550 -29.47 -0.86 18.94
C VAL A 550 -28.06 -0.41 19.33
N THR A 551 -27.18 -0.18 18.34
CA THR A 551 -25.82 0.32 18.59
C THR A 551 -25.74 1.84 18.76
N SER A 552 -26.87 2.55 18.66
CA SER A 552 -26.95 4.02 18.65
C SER A 552 -25.99 4.66 17.62
N ASN A 553 -25.89 4.07 16.43
CA ASN A 553 -25.00 4.54 15.37
C ASN A 553 -25.66 5.70 14.61
N ARG A 554 -25.43 6.93 15.09
CA ARG A 554 -25.91 8.20 14.54
C ARG A 554 -25.82 8.29 13.02
N ASP A 555 -24.67 7.94 12.44
CA ASP A 555 -24.44 8.07 10.99
C ASP A 555 -25.23 7.05 10.19
N ALA A 556 -25.33 5.80 10.67
CA ALA A 556 -26.15 4.77 10.03
C ALA A 556 -27.65 5.09 10.13
N MET A 557 -28.10 5.62 11.27
CA MET A 557 -29.50 6.04 11.45
C MET A 557 -29.85 7.21 10.52
N LEU A 558 -28.98 8.22 10.42
CA LEU A 558 -29.15 9.36 9.52
C LEU A 558 -29.18 8.91 8.04
N ALA A 559 -28.25 8.04 7.63
CA ALA A 559 -28.17 7.53 6.27
C ALA A 559 -29.38 6.65 5.88
N SER A 560 -29.92 5.87 6.83
CA SER A 560 -31.13 5.06 6.65
C SER A 560 -32.38 5.94 6.46
N VAL A 561 -32.52 7.03 7.23
CA VAL A 561 -33.63 8.00 7.09
C VAL A 561 -33.55 8.75 5.76
N LEU A 562 -32.35 9.11 5.31
CA LEU A 562 -32.14 9.78 4.01
C LEU A 562 -32.42 8.87 2.80
N ASN A 563 -32.27 7.55 2.95
CA ASN A 563 -32.44 6.57 1.88
C ASN A 563 -33.58 5.60 2.22
N PRO A 564 -34.85 6.00 2.13
CA PRO A 564 -35.99 5.13 2.49
C PRO A 564 -36.10 3.92 1.57
N TYR A 565 -36.25 2.74 2.15
CA TYR A 565 -36.49 1.51 1.40
C TYR A 565 -37.90 1.50 0.78
N LYS A 566 -37.99 1.05 -0.47
CA LYS A 566 -39.24 0.83 -1.20
C LYS A 566 -39.30 -0.60 -1.70
N ASP A 567 -40.35 -1.31 -1.34
CA ASP A 567 -40.67 -2.63 -1.86
C ASP A 567 -41.00 -2.59 -3.37
N GLN A 568 -40.99 -3.75 -4.03
CA GLN A 568 -41.39 -3.92 -5.44
C GLN A 568 -42.82 -3.41 -5.70
N ARG A 569 -43.71 -3.47 -4.70
CA ARG A 569 -45.08 -2.90 -4.75
C ARG A 569 -45.14 -1.39 -4.45
N GLY A 570 -44.00 -0.70 -4.43
CA GLY A 570 -43.88 0.73 -4.15
C GLY A 570 -44.03 1.14 -2.67
N ARG A 571 -44.42 0.20 -1.80
CA ARG A 571 -44.64 0.43 -0.36
C ARG A 571 -43.33 0.85 0.34
N VAL A 572 -43.39 1.94 1.10
CA VAL A 572 -42.24 2.48 1.85
C VAL A 572 -42.16 1.81 3.22
N TYR A 573 -40.95 1.51 3.69
CA TYR A 573 -40.73 0.97 5.04
C TYR A 573 -40.94 2.03 6.13
N PRO A 574 -41.34 1.63 7.36
CA PRO A 574 -41.43 2.54 8.50
C PRO A 574 -40.12 3.29 8.74
N SER A 575 -40.19 4.62 8.87
CA SER A 575 -38.98 5.44 9.08
C SER A 575 -38.49 5.34 10.52
N ILE A 576 -37.19 5.12 10.70
CA ILE A 576 -36.52 5.11 12.01
C ILE A 576 -36.25 6.51 12.59
N LEU A 577 -36.73 7.57 11.92
CA LEU A 577 -36.63 8.96 12.37
C LEU A 577 -37.05 9.19 13.83
N PRO A 578 -38.11 8.55 14.40
CA PRO A 578 -38.44 8.70 15.80
C PRO A 578 -37.29 8.31 16.74
N HIS A 579 -36.60 7.19 16.46
CA HIS A 579 -35.45 6.75 17.26
C HIS A 579 -34.27 7.73 17.13
N LEU A 580 -33.99 8.22 15.92
CA LEU A 580 -32.97 9.26 15.69
C LEU A 580 -33.29 10.53 16.49
N THR A 581 -34.56 10.96 16.52
CA THR A 581 -34.99 12.16 17.28
C THR A 581 -34.93 11.99 18.81
N GLN A 582 -35.00 10.75 19.31
CA GLN A 582 -34.94 10.45 20.74
C GLN A 582 -33.49 10.25 21.23
N GLN A 583 -32.64 9.57 20.45
CA GLN A 583 -31.25 9.31 20.81
C GLN A 583 -30.33 10.51 20.57
N PHE A 584 -30.59 11.32 19.53
CA PHE A 584 -29.72 12.41 19.08
C PHE A 584 -30.48 13.74 18.93
N PRO A 585 -31.05 14.29 20.01
CA PRO A 585 -31.98 15.43 19.93
C PRO A 585 -31.35 16.73 19.40
N ASP A 586 -30.06 16.96 19.64
CA ASP A 586 -29.34 18.20 19.31
C ASP A 586 -28.50 18.10 18.01
N ASP A 587 -28.69 17.04 17.21
CA ASP A 587 -27.84 16.78 16.04
C ASP A 587 -28.10 17.73 14.86
N GLN A 588 -27.03 18.28 14.28
CA GLN A 588 -27.12 19.23 13.16
C GLN A 588 -27.72 18.61 11.88
N GLY A 589 -27.44 17.34 11.58
CA GLY A 589 -28.04 16.62 10.46
C GLY A 589 -29.54 16.38 10.68
N LEU A 590 -29.92 16.09 11.93
CA LEU A 590 -31.33 16.00 12.32
C LEU A 590 -32.05 17.35 12.24
N GLU A 591 -31.44 18.47 12.61
CA GLU A 591 -32.04 19.80 12.42
C GLU A 591 -32.24 20.14 10.93
N ILE A 592 -31.32 19.72 10.06
CA ILE A 592 -31.49 19.82 8.60
C ILE A 592 -32.69 18.96 8.13
N LEU A 593 -32.89 17.76 8.68
CA LEU A 593 -34.10 16.97 8.40
C LEU A 593 -35.37 17.65 8.92
N ARG A 594 -35.38 18.10 10.18
CA ARG A 594 -36.53 18.76 10.85
C ARG A 594 -36.96 20.06 10.17
N THR A 595 -36.03 20.78 9.53
CA THR A 595 -36.33 21.99 8.75
C THR A 595 -36.86 21.65 7.36
N ASN A 596 -36.23 20.72 6.63
CA ASN A 596 -36.70 20.32 5.29
C ASN A 596 -38.08 19.62 5.32
N LEU A 597 -38.38 18.83 6.36
CA LEU A 597 -39.71 18.22 6.54
C LEU A 597 -40.83 19.27 6.68
N ARG A 598 -40.53 20.46 7.26
CA ARG A 598 -41.50 21.56 7.35
C ARG A 598 -41.71 22.28 6.02
N ALA A 599 -40.69 22.31 5.14
CA ALA A 599 -40.84 22.82 3.78
C ALA A 599 -41.65 21.85 2.90
N GLY A 600 -41.40 20.55 3.02
CA GLY A 600 -42.14 19.51 2.29
C GLY A 600 -43.64 19.47 2.55
N ALA A 601 -44.09 19.96 3.72
CA ALA A 601 -45.51 20.05 4.07
C ALA A 601 -46.33 20.98 3.15
N GLN A 602 -45.69 21.91 2.41
CA GLN A 602 -46.36 22.69 1.36
C GLN A 602 -46.32 22.01 -0.02
N SER A 603 -45.39 21.07 -0.25
CA SER A 603 -45.23 20.36 -1.54
C SER A 603 -46.07 19.09 -1.65
N LEU A 604 -46.48 18.49 -0.53
CA LEU A 604 -47.41 17.35 -0.51
C LEU A 604 -48.90 17.77 -0.56
N ALA A 605 -49.18 19.08 -0.48
CA ALA A 605 -50.54 19.61 -0.56
C ALA A 605 -51.10 19.66 -2.00
N GLU A 606 -50.26 19.49 -3.02
CA GLU A 606 -50.65 19.50 -4.44
C GLU A 606 -50.25 18.18 -5.13
N GLY A 607 -50.96 17.07 -4.86
CA GLY A 607 -50.89 15.92 -5.78
C GLY A 607 -51.33 14.54 -5.27
N GLU A 608 -51.18 14.21 -3.99
CA GLU A 608 -51.55 12.89 -3.46
C GLU A 608 -52.85 12.94 -2.63
N PRO A 609 -53.76 11.96 -2.79
CA PRO A 609 -54.97 11.88 -1.97
C PRO A 609 -54.62 11.54 -0.51
N PRO A 610 -55.45 11.94 0.47
CA PRO A 610 -55.20 11.67 1.88
C PRO A 610 -55.06 10.17 2.19
N LEU A 611 -54.22 9.84 3.16
CA LEU A 611 -54.11 8.50 3.72
C LEU A 611 -55.39 8.18 4.50
N GLU A 612 -56.34 7.50 3.86
CA GLU A 612 -57.63 7.14 4.44
C GLU A 612 -57.47 6.09 5.56
N GLU A 613 -58.37 6.12 6.55
CA GLU A 613 -58.17 5.46 7.84
C GLU A 613 -58.18 3.92 7.75
N LEU A 614 -57.10 3.27 8.18
CA LEU A 614 -57.10 1.82 8.39
C LEU A 614 -57.79 1.48 9.72
N PRO A 615 -58.86 0.66 9.74
CA PRO A 615 -59.38 0.09 10.98
C PRO A 615 -58.38 -0.92 11.56
N VAL A 616 -58.42 -1.10 12.88
CA VAL A 616 -57.47 -1.92 13.64
C VAL A 616 -57.98 -3.34 13.86
N ALA A 617 -57.05 -4.29 13.77
CA ALA A 617 -57.15 -5.71 14.13
C ALA A 617 -57.95 -6.64 13.20
N GLY A 618 -57.38 -7.83 13.02
CA GLY A 618 -57.82 -8.92 12.15
C GLY A 618 -56.67 -9.91 12.05
N GLU A 619 -56.55 -10.80 13.03
CA GLU A 619 -55.58 -11.90 13.04
C GLU A 619 -56.15 -13.04 12.19
N GLU A 620 -55.56 -13.30 11.02
CA GLU A 620 -55.81 -14.53 10.25
C GLU A 620 -54.47 -15.14 9.84
N GLU A 621 -54.40 -16.47 9.89
CA GLU A 621 -53.17 -17.26 9.81
C GLU A 621 -52.97 -17.79 8.38
N ASP A 622 -51.96 -17.31 7.66
CA ASP A 622 -51.56 -17.87 6.36
C ASP A 622 -50.76 -19.19 6.57
N GLU A 623 -51.47 -20.32 6.65
CA GLU A 623 -50.86 -21.64 6.50
C GLU A 623 -50.46 -21.88 5.02
N GLU A 624 -49.16 -21.99 4.72
CA GLU A 624 -48.70 -22.36 3.38
C GLU A 624 -48.98 -23.86 3.09
N GLU A 625 -50.19 -24.17 2.62
CA GLU A 625 -50.52 -25.47 2.05
C GLU A 625 -49.70 -25.70 0.75
N VAL A 626 -48.66 -26.52 0.84
CA VAL A 626 -47.97 -27.06 -0.34
C VAL A 626 -48.93 -27.94 -1.12
N ARG A 627 -49.11 -27.65 -2.41
CA ARG A 627 -49.78 -28.56 -3.36
C ARG A 627 -48.93 -28.78 -4.59
N ASP A 628 -48.54 -30.04 -4.77
CA ASP A 628 -47.99 -30.55 -6.01
C ASP A 628 -49.08 -30.64 -7.08
N GLU A 629 -48.74 -30.31 -8.34
CA GLU A 629 -49.42 -30.88 -9.51
C GLU A 629 -48.38 -31.58 -10.39
N GLU A 630 -48.20 -32.88 -10.16
CA GLU A 630 -47.57 -33.77 -11.15
C GLU A 630 -48.51 -34.03 -12.34
N MET A 631 -47.91 -34.49 -13.45
CA MET A 631 -48.47 -34.96 -14.73
C MET A 631 -48.43 -33.94 -15.89
N LYS A 632 -47.97 -34.31 -17.10
CA LYS A 632 -47.43 -35.62 -17.52
C LYS A 632 -46.44 -35.50 -18.69
N ASP A 633 -45.55 -36.48 -18.76
CA ASP A 633 -44.67 -36.75 -19.89
C ASP A 633 -45.43 -37.45 -21.04
N ASP A 634 -45.16 -37.01 -22.28
CA ASP A 634 -45.18 -37.86 -23.48
C ASP A 634 -44.31 -37.20 -24.58
N ASN A 635 -43.79 -38.02 -25.51
CA ASN A 635 -42.56 -37.75 -26.27
C ASN A 635 -42.81 -37.57 -27.80
N THR A 636 -41.77 -37.22 -28.57
CA THR A 636 -41.43 -37.67 -29.97
C THR A 636 -40.87 -36.58 -30.90
N GLU A 637 -39.54 -36.59 -31.07
CA GLU A 637 -38.70 -36.50 -32.30
C GLU A 637 -38.96 -35.46 -33.45
N GLU A 638 -37.97 -34.57 -33.61
CA GLU A 638 -37.18 -34.22 -34.83
C GLU A 638 -37.74 -33.55 -36.14
N GLU A 639 -36.76 -33.03 -36.92
CA GLU A 639 -36.72 -32.59 -38.34
C GLU A 639 -37.44 -31.31 -38.88
N SER A 640 -36.69 -30.19 -38.80
CA SER A 640 -36.13 -29.47 -40.00
C SER A 640 -36.84 -28.25 -40.67
N ALA A 641 -36.07 -27.59 -41.56
CA ALA A 641 -36.50 -26.84 -42.76
C ALA A 641 -36.93 -25.34 -42.77
N THR A 642 -36.02 -24.43 -42.36
CA THR A 642 -35.59 -23.21 -43.12
C THR A 642 -36.52 -22.01 -43.47
N ARG A 643 -35.92 -20.79 -43.34
CA ARG A 643 -36.14 -19.54 -44.14
C ARG A 643 -37.51 -18.83 -43.98
N LYS A 644 -37.60 -17.49 -43.83
CA LYS A 644 -36.90 -16.44 -44.60
C LYS A 644 -37.00 -15.03 -43.96
N THR A 645 -36.11 -14.15 -44.41
CA THR A 645 -36.02 -12.67 -44.25
C THR A 645 -37.33 -11.85 -44.23
N GLY A 646 -37.36 -10.78 -43.41
CA GLY A 646 -38.33 -9.67 -43.51
C GLY A 646 -37.87 -8.42 -42.74
N ASP A 647 -37.32 -7.42 -43.44
CA ASP A 647 -36.88 -6.13 -42.88
C ASP A 647 -38.01 -5.09 -43.01
N LEU A 648 -38.41 -4.46 -41.89
CA LEU A 648 -39.49 -3.45 -41.88
C LEU A 648 -39.57 -2.63 -40.56
N PHE A 649 -38.63 -1.71 -40.34
CA PHE A 649 -38.80 -0.61 -39.37
C PHE A 649 -38.69 0.77 -40.04
N LYS A 650 -39.83 1.46 -40.16
CA LYS A 650 -39.92 2.92 -40.36
C LYS A 650 -40.89 3.49 -39.33
N PRO A 651 -40.51 4.52 -38.55
CA PRO A 651 -41.41 5.13 -37.57
C PRO A 651 -42.51 5.94 -38.27
N SER A 652 -43.73 5.87 -37.74
CA SER A 652 -44.85 6.70 -38.20
C SER A 652 -44.99 7.95 -37.33
N THR A 653 -45.41 9.07 -37.92
CA THR A 653 -45.54 10.36 -37.25
C THR A 653 -46.89 10.52 -36.55
N LEU A 654 -46.88 11.10 -35.35
CA LEU A 654 -48.06 11.68 -34.68
C LEU A 654 -47.72 13.10 -34.14
N PRO A 655 -48.73 13.98 -33.96
CA PRO A 655 -48.50 15.42 -33.97
C PRO A 655 -48.32 16.06 -32.58
N THR A 656 -47.68 17.24 -32.57
CA THR A 656 -47.61 18.18 -31.45
C THR A 656 -48.95 18.88 -31.19
N PRO A 657 -49.16 19.30 -29.93
CA PRO A 657 -49.61 20.65 -29.62
C PRO A 657 -48.51 21.45 -28.91
N GLN A 658 -48.50 22.78 -29.10
CA GLN A 658 -47.53 23.69 -28.47
C GLN A 658 -48.04 24.20 -27.12
N LEU A 659 -47.15 24.33 -26.14
CA LEU A 659 -47.26 25.40 -25.14
C LEU A 659 -45.86 25.81 -24.66
N GLU A 660 -45.51 27.09 -24.81
CA GLU A 660 -44.19 27.62 -24.49
C GLU A 660 -44.11 28.08 -23.03
N LYS A 661 -43.03 27.72 -22.32
CA LYS A 661 -42.58 28.43 -21.12
C LYS A 661 -41.08 28.32 -20.96
N ASN A 662 -40.41 29.48 -20.95
CA ASN A 662 -38.95 29.58 -20.94
C ASN A 662 -38.37 29.40 -19.53
N LEU A 663 -37.40 28.47 -19.38
CA LEU A 663 -36.33 28.55 -18.39
C LEU A 663 -35.02 27.99 -18.99
N PRO A 664 -33.83 28.49 -18.59
CA PRO A 664 -32.59 28.22 -19.30
C PRO A 664 -31.91 26.91 -18.89
N ILE A 665 -31.64 26.03 -19.85
CA ILE A 665 -30.78 24.85 -19.67
C ILE A 665 -29.40 25.16 -20.28
N GLN A 666 -28.34 24.88 -19.52
CA GLN A 666 -26.95 25.11 -19.94
C GLN A 666 -26.52 24.12 -21.03
N SER A 667 -25.68 24.57 -21.96
CA SER A 667 -25.18 23.77 -23.07
C SER A 667 -24.27 22.62 -22.62
N ASN A 668 -24.57 21.39 -23.08
CA ASN A 668 -23.75 20.21 -22.85
C ASN A 668 -22.33 20.38 -23.47
N PRO A 669 -21.23 20.25 -22.71
CA PRO A 669 -19.88 20.49 -23.21
C PRO A 669 -19.29 19.40 -24.11
N PHE A 670 -20.01 18.31 -24.39
CA PHE A 670 -19.50 17.15 -25.15
C PHE A 670 -19.99 17.04 -26.61
N ALA A 671 -20.46 18.14 -27.22
CA ALA A 671 -20.81 18.17 -28.65
C ALA A 671 -19.55 18.35 -29.55
N PRO A 672 -19.36 17.55 -30.62
CA PRO A 672 -18.20 17.65 -31.49
C PRO A 672 -18.25 18.90 -32.39
N SER A 673 -17.12 19.62 -32.47
CA SER A 673 -16.99 20.87 -33.24
C SER A 673 -16.65 20.63 -34.71
N ASP A 674 -17.65 20.59 -35.57
CA ASP A 674 -17.45 20.55 -37.03
C ASP A 674 -17.06 21.92 -37.62
N LYS A 675 -16.26 21.91 -38.70
CA LYS A 675 -15.60 23.12 -39.23
C LYS A 675 -16.41 23.79 -40.35
N VAL A 676 -16.77 25.07 -40.19
CA VAL A 676 -17.35 25.92 -41.25
C VAL A 676 -16.43 27.10 -41.57
N LYS A 677 -16.46 27.56 -42.84
CA LYS A 677 -15.51 28.52 -43.41
C LYS A 677 -15.94 29.99 -43.26
N SER A 678 -14.98 30.82 -42.86
CA SER A 678 -14.72 32.24 -43.18
C SER A 678 -15.66 33.02 -44.13
N THR A 679 -15.87 34.31 -43.80
CA THR A 679 -15.87 35.42 -44.78
C THR A 679 -15.62 36.80 -44.13
N ALA A 680 -14.68 37.59 -44.69
CA ALA A 680 -14.55 39.07 -44.69
C ALA A 680 -14.57 39.89 -43.36
N ALA A 681 -13.90 41.05 -43.21
CA ALA A 681 -12.79 41.72 -43.92
C ALA A 681 -12.27 42.92 -43.07
N ASP A 682 -11.20 43.61 -43.52
CA ASP A 682 -10.59 44.85 -42.96
C ASP A 682 -9.91 44.76 -41.56
N LYS A 683 -8.77 45.44 -41.28
CA LYS A 683 -7.76 46.17 -42.11
C LYS A 683 -6.44 46.41 -41.33
N ASP A 684 -5.30 46.39 -42.03
CA ASP A 684 -3.99 47.04 -41.72
C ASP A 684 -3.26 46.76 -40.36
N ARG A 685 -1.91 46.68 -40.23
CA ARG A 685 -0.77 46.67 -41.19
C ARG A 685 0.56 46.19 -40.55
N ASN A 686 1.53 45.83 -41.42
CA ASN A 686 2.98 45.58 -41.17
C ASN A 686 3.33 44.34 -40.29
N ALA A 687 4.51 43.71 -40.33
CA ALA A 687 5.59 43.42 -41.31
C ALA A 687 6.61 42.50 -40.57
N ARG A 688 7.53 41.69 -41.12
CA ARG A 688 8.15 41.53 -42.46
C ARG A 688 8.63 40.05 -42.63
N ALA A 689 9.08 39.71 -43.85
CA ALA A 689 9.64 38.43 -44.32
C ALA A 689 10.73 37.75 -43.43
N GLY A 690 11.04 36.45 -43.57
CA GLY A 690 10.54 35.49 -44.58
C GLY A 690 11.13 34.07 -44.54
N SER A 691 11.05 33.36 -45.67
CA SER A 691 11.40 31.93 -45.90
C SER A 691 11.73 31.73 -47.39
N PRO A 692 11.78 30.50 -47.98
CA PRO A 692 12.33 29.19 -47.57
C PRO A 692 13.51 28.86 -48.55
N PRO A 693 13.51 27.96 -49.57
CA PRO A 693 12.98 26.59 -49.82
C PRO A 693 14.10 25.55 -50.21
N LYS A 694 13.87 24.25 -50.47
CA LYS A 694 13.10 23.57 -51.56
C LYS A 694 12.93 22.05 -51.23
N ARG A 695 11.72 21.44 -51.31
CA ARG A 695 10.99 20.82 -52.47
C ARG A 695 11.60 19.50 -53.00
N LYS A 696 10.86 18.42 -53.34
CA LYS A 696 9.40 18.05 -53.19
C LYS A 696 9.26 16.49 -53.00
N HIS A 697 8.51 15.58 -53.68
CA HIS A 697 7.62 15.60 -54.86
C HIS A 697 6.28 14.80 -54.71
N GLU A 698 6.19 13.51 -55.08
CA GLU A 698 5.01 12.59 -55.06
C GLU A 698 5.53 11.12 -55.07
N GLY A 699 4.75 10.04 -54.85
CA GLY A 699 3.33 9.91 -54.46
C GLY A 699 2.69 8.55 -54.87
N SER A 700 1.42 8.33 -54.48
CA SER A 700 0.47 7.24 -54.82
C SER A 700 0.64 5.81 -54.25
N ASP A 701 -0.48 5.32 -53.68
CA ASP A 701 -0.90 3.94 -53.30
C ASP A 701 -1.12 3.00 -54.53
N PRO A 702 -1.50 1.69 -54.43
CA PRO A 702 -2.02 0.93 -53.26
C PRO A 702 -1.53 -0.54 -53.05
N ALA A 703 -2.10 -1.22 -52.04
CA ALA A 703 -1.98 -2.67 -51.74
C ALA A 703 -3.10 -3.52 -52.41
N PRO A 704 -3.24 -4.87 -52.26
CA PRO A 704 -2.48 -5.91 -51.51
C PRO A 704 -1.95 -7.02 -52.50
N PRO A 705 -2.18 -8.38 -52.48
CA PRO A 705 -2.65 -9.37 -51.48
C PRO A 705 -1.99 -10.80 -51.43
N LYS A 706 -2.26 -11.53 -50.32
CA LYS A 706 -2.48 -12.99 -50.14
C LYS A 706 -1.50 -14.08 -50.69
N ARG A 707 -0.82 -14.77 -49.74
CA ARG A 707 -0.94 -16.21 -49.33
C ARG A 707 -0.59 -17.39 -50.31
N GLN A 708 0.26 -18.31 -49.79
CA GLN A 708 0.09 -19.80 -49.69
C GLN A 708 0.91 -20.79 -50.58
N VAL A 709 1.24 -21.97 -49.98
CA VAL A 709 1.76 -23.26 -50.58
C VAL A 709 3.27 -23.25 -50.92
N LEU A 710 4.13 -24.25 -50.62
CA LEU A 710 4.08 -25.74 -50.75
C LEU A 710 4.99 -26.49 -49.72
N GLU A 711 4.78 -27.81 -49.52
CA GLU A 711 5.64 -28.72 -48.72
C GLU A 711 6.60 -29.63 -49.56
N LYS A 712 7.59 -30.25 -48.87
CA LYS A 712 7.76 -31.74 -48.73
C LYS A 712 9.05 -32.41 -49.28
N SER A 713 9.96 -32.82 -48.37
CA SER A 713 10.68 -34.13 -48.41
C SER A 713 11.59 -34.38 -47.18
N SER A 714 11.84 -35.65 -46.88
CA SER A 714 12.70 -36.25 -45.82
C SER A 714 13.26 -37.60 -46.36
N PRO A 715 14.04 -38.46 -45.66
CA PRO A 715 14.53 -38.50 -44.26
C PRO A 715 16.07 -38.28 -44.18
N ASP A 716 16.94 -38.77 -43.27
CA ASP A 716 16.93 -39.71 -42.12
C ASP A 716 17.97 -39.20 -41.05
N ARG A 717 17.86 -39.50 -39.73
CA ARG A 717 18.49 -40.61 -38.94
C ARG A 717 20.04 -40.60 -38.94
N VAL A 718 20.78 -40.86 -37.83
CA VAL A 718 20.57 -41.76 -36.65
C VAL A 718 20.99 -41.07 -35.31
N LEU A 719 20.90 -41.79 -34.17
CA LEU A 719 20.92 -41.33 -32.77
C LEU A 719 22.21 -41.66 -31.96
N ALA A 720 22.30 -41.01 -30.80
CA ALA A 720 22.79 -41.49 -29.49
C ALA A 720 24.30 -41.52 -29.15
N ALA A 721 24.57 -41.38 -27.84
CA ALA A 721 25.86 -41.50 -27.15
C ALA A 721 25.77 -42.60 -26.05
N PRO A 722 26.92 -43.01 -25.47
CA PRO A 722 26.93 -43.35 -24.05
C PRO A 722 28.17 -42.88 -23.25
N VAL A 723 28.05 -42.99 -21.93
CA VAL A 723 29.02 -42.75 -20.83
C VAL A 723 29.77 -44.07 -20.46
N PRO A 724 30.58 -44.25 -19.36
CA PRO A 724 31.26 -43.33 -18.42
C PRO A 724 32.75 -43.71 -18.03
N THR A 725 33.31 -43.04 -16.99
CA THR A 725 34.20 -43.54 -15.88
C THR A 725 35.64 -42.99 -15.72
N ALA A 726 36.13 -43.08 -14.45
CA ALA A 726 37.53 -43.10 -13.96
C ALA A 726 38.22 -41.76 -13.51
N PRO A 727 39.23 -41.81 -12.59
CA PRO A 727 39.34 -40.82 -11.50
C PRO A 727 40.76 -40.32 -11.05
N THR A 728 40.78 -39.43 -10.04
CA THR A 728 41.79 -39.22 -8.94
C THR A 728 43.31 -39.10 -9.17
N ALA A 729 43.87 -38.10 -8.44
CA ALA A 729 45.19 -38.03 -7.76
C ALA A 729 46.43 -37.43 -8.50
N GLU A 730 47.24 -36.73 -7.69
CA GLU A 730 48.73 -36.70 -7.54
C GLU A 730 49.65 -37.02 -8.75
N GLU A 731 50.82 -36.41 -8.99
CA GLU A 731 51.60 -35.30 -8.37
C GLU A 731 52.66 -34.81 -9.40
N GLU A 732 53.60 -33.93 -8.99
CA GLU A 732 54.95 -33.55 -9.53
C GLU A 732 55.50 -34.25 -10.83
N ASP A 733 56.29 -33.62 -11.73
CA ASP A 733 57.17 -32.43 -11.63
C ASP A 733 57.57 -31.85 -13.03
N ASP A 734 58.38 -30.77 -13.04
CA ASP A 734 59.40 -30.31 -14.03
C ASP A 734 59.32 -28.85 -14.58
N ASP A 735 60.45 -28.15 -14.38
CA ASP A 735 61.11 -27.08 -15.16
C ASP A 735 60.47 -25.68 -15.45
N ASP A 736 60.81 -24.73 -14.54
CA ASP A 736 61.75 -23.60 -14.76
C ASP A 736 61.31 -22.22 -15.35
N ASP A 737 62.19 -21.24 -15.08
CA ASP A 737 62.28 -19.81 -15.47
C ASP A 737 61.33 -18.75 -14.85
N ASP A 738 62.00 -17.75 -14.23
CA ASP A 738 61.53 -16.40 -13.86
C ASP A 738 61.15 -15.58 -15.14
N ASP A 739 60.56 -14.37 -15.14
CA ASP A 739 60.94 -13.17 -14.37
C ASP A 739 59.87 -12.05 -14.45
N GLU A 740 60.13 -10.94 -13.75
CA GLU A 740 59.32 -9.72 -13.64
C GLU A 740 59.07 -9.01 -15.02
N SER A 741 58.13 -8.07 -15.19
CA SER A 741 58.28 -6.74 -14.57
C SER A 741 57.26 -5.64 -14.98
N VAL A 742 57.26 -4.61 -14.10
CA VAL A 742 56.88 -3.18 -14.26
C VAL A 742 55.47 -2.72 -14.67
N HIS A 743 54.93 -1.83 -13.83
CA HIS A 743 53.97 -0.78 -14.20
C HIS A 743 54.63 0.30 -15.07
N LEU A 744 53.84 0.99 -15.90
CA LEU A 744 54.21 2.28 -16.50
C LEU A 744 53.47 3.44 -15.82
N ASN A 745 54.21 4.27 -15.09
CA ASN A 745 53.82 5.66 -14.85
C ASN A 745 54.17 6.50 -16.09
N MET A 746 53.43 7.59 -16.33
CA MET A 746 53.80 8.57 -17.36
C MET A 746 53.49 10.00 -16.88
N GLU A 747 54.50 10.60 -16.27
CA GLU A 747 54.64 12.00 -15.84
C GLU A 747 56.12 12.37 -16.11
N LEU A 748 56.50 13.59 -16.54
CA LEU A 748 55.69 14.74 -16.99
C LEU A 748 55.92 15.00 -18.51
N ASP A 749 56.49 16.06 -19.12
CA ASP A 749 57.06 17.37 -18.75
C ASP A 749 56.80 18.35 -19.95
N GLU A 750 57.36 19.58 -19.94
CA GLU A 750 56.99 20.71 -20.84
C GLU A 750 58.16 21.15 -21.79
N ASP A 751 58.11 22.39 -22.28
CA ASP A 751 59.09 23.15 -23.09
C ASP A 751 59.27 22.74 -24.58
N ASP A 752 59.68 23.63 -25.51
CA ASP A 752 59.32 25.02 -25.86
C ASP A 752 60.20 25.42 -27.09
N GLU A 753 59.72 26.26 -28.01
CA GLU A 753 60.50 27.26 -28.81
C GLU A 753 59.60 27.94 -29.88
N GLU A 754 59.96 29.17 -30.31
CA GLU A 754 59.13 30.12 -31.08
C GLU A 754 59.58 30.28 -32.56
N ASP A 755 59.28 31.45 -33.16
CA ASP A 755 59.65 31.96 -34.50
C ASP A 755 58.94 31.32 -35.73
N ASP A 756 58.57 32.04 -36.80
CA ASP A 756 58.85 33.44 -37.19
C ASP A 756 57.70 34.09 -38.02
N ASP A 757 57.79 35.40 -38.32
CA ASP A 757 56.75 36.28 -38.90
C ASP A 757 56.24 36.00 -40.35
N GLU A 758 54.95 36.27 -40.65
CA GLU A 758 54.47 37.02 -41.85
C GLU A 758 53.08 37.69 -41.67
#